data_AF-A0A382A853-F1
#
_entry.id   AF-A0A382A853-F1
#
_cell.length_a   1.000
_cell.length_b   1.000
_cell.length_c   1.000
_cell.angle_alpha   90.00
_cell.angle_beta   90.00
_cell.angle_gamma   90.00
#
_symmetry.space_group_name_H-M   'P 1'
#
loop_
_entity.id
_entity.type
_entity.pdbx_description
1 polymer ?
#
loop_
_entity_poly.entity_id
_entity_poly.type
_entity_poly.pdbx_seq_one_letter_code
_entity_poly.pdbx_strand_id
1 'polypeptide(L)'
;SKALVVDGVLPSVINVTSSMNNGFYNVGDTLDISVQFNENMTVETASLGCGDFLITSLPYTHSYYNTGQGNNWDVSGSDNADVAYTLHLSEATTISVTTCNSGTNYDSKLQIFTANGQCVGTSAGYYNDDYSCSYNGLYATLPNCQLSAGTYYIIVDGYSSRNGNYTVSVEDISDRATADAGDYDSQYEIDKLLEDGYQEWEIRDMIADQDVDEPVYSFSRTGTGIPQLTLETGSIDGIATYNSGDGSTSLSFRYVVEMGQNSNDLDYDSTTALKLNGGIITDAAGNTATLTLPTPGGIGSLGANKDIVIDGGVPQVTSVTSSVADGNYITGDLIPIDLVFTENVTVTDTPQIQLSTGGYALDLDGSDDYAFIPNHSSLQFGTADFSVSVWFKVDAIGATRQIFCKRGGSGNYEIQVNSAGRLSAWAPSGFSGSTVLSANTWYNVSLARVSGTTYLYLNGILEASRSNSGYQNSSNGISIGRDSYGGERFNGDIDEFAVWNSGLSAEEALTIYNGNASLDLTSNSSNYTSSANLVMYLRLNEGTGNSSVDATGNGHDATLNNGATWAVSQLGGTVVDYSLGSGTDTLTFNYTILDGNFSTDLDYTSSNALVLNGGVIRDNGGNDAILTLPEPGSTGSLSANKDIVVDGSVPAVTNVTSTNVDGVYIVGDTLVIGVTFSDVINVTGVPQLSLDVGNPNGVAEYVSGTGSTLLNFQYVIATGHVSSDLDYDSTTSLLLNNGTINDQSGNRAVLILPDPGSSGSLAFAKALQVDGIVPIIDSVSTYAVNGIYSTGDTMDIS
;
A
#
# COMPACT_ATOMS: atom_id res chain seq x y z
N SER A 1 -37.56 -73.89 -9.09
CA SER A 1 -38.46 -72.73 -9.15
C SER A 1 -37.62 -71.48 -8.97
N LYS A 2 -37.50 -70.62 -9.98
CA LYS A 2 -36.96 -69.26 -9.77
C LYS A 2 -38.11 -68.44 -9.18
N ALA A 3 -37.97 -67.98 -7.95
CA ALA A 3 -38.90 -67.03 -7.37
C ALA A 3 -38.76 -65.72 -8.17
N LEU A 4 -39.80 -65.36 -8.91
CA LEU A 4 -39.92 -64.04 -9.51
C LEU A 4 -40.33 -63.08 -8.39
N VAL A 5 -39.40 -62.24 -7.96
CA VAL A 5 -39.72 -61.05 -7.19
C VAL A 5 -40.25 -60.05 -8.21
N VAL A 6 -41.53 -59.74 -8.14
CA VAL A 6 -42.13 -58.63 -8.90
C VAL A 6 -42.07 -57.46 -7.96
N ASP A 7 -41.13 -56.56 -8.19
CA ASP A 7 -41.18 -55.24 -7.58
C ASP A 7 -42.21 -54.39 -8.32
N GLY A 8 -43.11 -53.77 -7.57
CA GLY A 8 -44.19 -52.94 -8.11
C GLY A 8 -44.19 -51.53 -7.57
N VAL A 9 -43.23 -51.18 -6.71
CA VAL A 9 -43.07 -49.83 -6.17
C VAL A 9 -41.95 -49.16 -6.94
N LEU A 10 -42.18 -47.91 -7.37
CA LEU A 10 -41.11 -47.12 -7.96
C LEU A 10 -40.35 -46.42 -6.84
N PRO A 11 -39.00 -46.40 -6.88
CA PRO A 11 -38.22 -45.61 -5.95
C PRO A 11 -38.56 -44.12 -6.11
N SER A 12 -38.81 -43.43 -5.00
CA SER A 12 -39.21 -42.01 -4.97
C SER A 12 -38.66 -41.30 -3.74
N VAL A 13 -38.36 -40.01 -3.89
CA VAL A 13 -37.87 -39.17 -2.78
C VAL A 13 -39.01 -38.90 -1.80
N ILE A 14 -38.75 -39.08 -0.51
CA ILE A 14 -39.73 -38.87 0.58
C ILE A 14 -39.33 -37.76 1.55
N ASN A 15 -38.04 -37.43 1.65
CA ASN A 15 -37.53 -36.46 2.61
C ASN A 15 -36.15 -35.95 2.19
N VAL A 16 -35.85 -34.68 2.47
CA VAL A 16 -34.52 -34.08 2.31
C VAL A 16 -34.15 -33.42 3.64
N THR A 17 -32.98 -33.74 4.19
CA THR A 17 -32.49 -33.21 5.46
C THR A 17 -30.99 -33.02 5.39
N SER A 18 -30.36 -32.47 6.43
CA SER A 18 -28.91 -32.44 6.58
C SER A 18 -28.48 -33.07 7.92
N SER A 19 -27.26 -33.58 7.98
CA SER A 19 -26.59 -33.94 9.25
C SER A 19 -26.10 -32.70 10.02
N MET A 20 -26.02 -31.55 9.36
CA MET A 20 -25.55 -30.29 9.92
C MET A 20 -26.53 -29.73 10.96
N ASN A 21 -26.01 -28.96 11.93
CA ASN A 21 -26.83 -28.28 12.94
C ASN A 21 -27.54 -27.07 12.32
N ASN A 22 -28.61 -26.59 12.97
CA ASN A 22 -29.19 -25.29 12.59
C ASN A 22 -28.21 -24.17 12.96
N GLY A 23 -28.10 -23.13 12.15
CA GLY A 23 -27.16 -22.02 12.33
C GLY A 23 -26.64 -21.41 11.03
N PHE A 24 -25.67 -20.52 11.17
CA PHE A 24 -24.97 -19.85 10.07
C PHE A 24 -23.81 -20.71 9.56
N TYR A 25 -23.64 -20.71 8.23
CA TYR A 25 -22.55 -21.37 7.52
C TYR A 25 -21.92 -20.39 6.54
N ASN A 26 -20.61 -20.32 6.59
CA ASN A 26 -19.78 -19.31 5.95
C ASN A 26 -19.05 -19.88 4.75
N VAL A 27 -18.40 -19.02 3.96
CA VAL A 27 -17.55 -19.45 2.83
C VAL A 27 -16.57 -20.54 3.27
N GLY A 28 -16.53 -21.64 2.53
CA GLY A 28 -15.68 -22.80 2.80
C GLY A 28 -16.31 -23.86 3.72
N ASP A 29 -17.40 -23.57 4.42
CA ASP A 29 -18.10 -24.56 5.23
C ASP A 29 -18.70 -25.66 4.34
N THR A 30 -18.58 -26.91 4.79
CA THR A 30 -19.08 -28.08 4.08
C THR A 30 -20.36 -28.61 4.73
N LEU A 31 -21.43 -28.72 3.94
CA LEU A 31 -22.72 -29.27 4.34
C LEU A 31 -22.97 -30.62 3.65
N ASP A 32 -23.28 -31.65 4.44
CA ASP A 32 -23.78 -32.92 3.91
C ASP A 32 -25.31 -32.93 3.94
N ILE A 33 -25.92 -32.99 2.76
CA ILE A 33 -27.37 -33.01 2.52
C ILE A 33 -27.79 -34.45 2.18
N SER A 34 -28.75 -34.98 2.91
CA SER A 34 -29.28 -36.33 2.72
C SER A 34 -30.62 -36.29 1.99
N VAL A 35 -30.67 -36.92 0.82
CA VAL A 35 -31.90 -37.19 0.07
C VAL A 35 -32.35 -38.62 0.36
N GLN A 36 -33.52 -38.76 0.98
CA GLN A 36 -34.07 -40.06 1.41
C GLN A 36 -35.12 -40.58 0.42
N PHE A 37 -34.97 -41.84 0.06
CA PHE A 37 -35.89 -42.59 -0.80
C PHE A 37 -36.72 -43.57 0.04
N ASN A 38 -37.84 -44.01 -0.50
CA ASN A 38 -38.72 -45.04 0.11
C ASN A 38 -38.11 -46.45 0.13
N GLU A 39 -36.98 -46.68 -0.54
CA GLU A 39 -36.28 -47.97 -0.65
C GLU A 39 -34.79 -47.78 -0.96
N ASN A 40 -34.03 -48.89 -1.01
CA ASN A 40 -32.59 -48.85 -1.23
C ASN A 40 -32.26 -48.52 -2.69
N MET A 41 -31.33 -47.60 -2.89
CA MET A 41 -30.94 -47.11 -4.20
C MET A 41 -29.56 -47.64 -4.61
N THR A 42 -29.43 -47.99 -5.88
CA THR A 42 -28.17 -48.20 -6.58
C THR A 42 -27.87 -46.93 -7.38
N VAL A 43 -26.67 -46.39 -7.25
CA VAL A 43 -26.22 -45.22 -8.01
C VAL A 43 -25.11 -45.66 -8.96
N GLU A 44 -25.39 -45.64 -10.27
CA GLU A 44 -24.38 -45.87 -11.30
C GLU A 44 -23.91 -44.51 -11.83
N THR A 45 -22.64 -44.21 -11.60
CA THR A 45 -21.96 -43.06 -12.20
C THR A 45 -21.18 -43.51 -13.44
N ALA A 46 -21.08 -42.68 -14.49
CA ALA A 46 -20.23 -43.00 -15.64
C ALA A 46 -18.78 -43.29 -15.18
N SER A 47 -18.14 -44.36 -15.71
CA SER A 47 -16.88 -44.83 -15.12
C SER A 47 -15.72 -43.89 -15.45
N LEU A 48 -15.07 -43.39 -14.42
CA LEU A 48 -13.90 -42.51 -14.50
C LEU A 48 -12.71 -43.15 -15.26
N GLY A 49 -12.70 -44.47 -15.42
CA GLY A 49 -11.57 -45.20 -15.97
C GLY A 49 -10.32 -44.98 -15.10
N CYS A 50 -9.27 -44.44 -15.73
CA CYS A 50 -8.02 -44.07 -15.09
C CYS A 50 -7.82 -42.55 -14.92
N GLY A 51 -8.82 -41.73 -15.26
CA GLY A 51 -8.74 -40.29 -15.08
C GLY A 51 -9.31 -39.86 -13.74
N ASP A 52 -9.13 -38.58 -13.42
CA ASP A 52 -9.68 -37.89 -12.24
C ASP A 52 -11.02 -37.22 -12.54
N PHE A 53 -11.21 -36.84 -13.82
CA PHE A 53 -12.41 -36.22 -14.34
C PHE A 53 -12.93 -36.95 -15.57
N LEU A 54 -14.21 -36.80 -15.88
CA LEU A 54 -14.82 -37.36 -17.09
C LEU A 54 -15.30 -36.22 -18.00
N ILE A 55 -14.81 -36.21 -19.24
CA ILE A 55 -15.31 -35.38 -20.35
C ILE A 55 -16.49 -36.11 -20.97
N THR A 56 -17.67 -35.55 -20.73
CA THR A 56 -18.92 -36.28 -20.95
C THR A 56 -19.67 -35.87 -22.20
N SER A 57 -19.33 -34.72 -22.76
CA SER A 57 -19.81 -34.20 -24.03
C SER A 57 -18.80 -33.18 -24.55
N LEU A 58 -18.73 -32.98 -25.86
CA LEU A 58 -17.98 -31.88 -26.45
C LEU A 58 -18.97 -30.80 -26.95
N PRO A 59 -18.73 -29.50 -26.67
CA PRO A 59 -17.56 -28.95 -25.97
C PRO A 59 -17.61 -29.18 -24.44
N TYR A 60 -16.45 -29.15 -23.80
CA TYR A 60 -16.26 -29.32 -22.37
C TYR A 60 -15.26 -28.28 -21.84
N THR A 61 -15.59 -27.62 -20.73
CA THR A 61 -14.68 -26.69 -20.06
C THR A 61 -14.69 -26.98 -18.56
N HIS A 62 -13.51 -27.04 -17.95
CA HIS A 62 -13.36 -27.29 -16.51
C HIS A 62 -12.19 -26.49 -15.95
N SER A 63 -12.44 -25.75 -14.86
CA SER A 63 -11.41 -25.05 -14.09
C SER A 63 -11.05 -25.88 -12.86
N TYR A 64 -9.76 -26.13 -12.66
CA TYR A 64 -9.24 -26.95 -11.56
C TYR A 64 -7.79 -26.56 -11.25
N TYR A 65 -7.13 -27.30 -10.38
CA TYR A 65 -5.72 -27.09 -10.03
C TYR A 65 -4.96 -28.40 -9.99
N ASN A 66 -3.72 -28.40 -10.47
CA ASN A 66 -2.86 -29.57 -10.38
C ASN A 66 -1.95 -29.55 -9.14
N THR A 67 -1.90 -28.45 -8.38
CA THR A 67 -1.16 -28.38 -7.11
C THR A 67 -1.63 -29.46 -6.12
N GLY A 68 -0.70 -30.29 -5.64
CA GLY A 68 -0.97 -31.34 -4.66
C GLY A 68 -1.74 -32.57 -5.18
N GLN A 69 -2.01 -32.66 -6.48
CA GLN A 69 -2.60 -33.85 -7.09
C GLN A 69 -1.57 -34.99 -7.21
N GLY A 70 -2.05 -36.20 -7.52
CA GLY A 70 -1.16 -37.31 -7.77
C GLY A 70 -0.35 -37.09 -9.05
N ASN A 71 0.84 -37.68 -9.14
CA ASN A 71 1.58 -37.80 -10.38
C ASN A 71 1.37 -39.24 -10.88
N ASN A 72 0.40 -39.39 -11.78
CA ASN A 72 -0.12 -40.69 -12.20
C ASN A 72 0.19 -41.00 -13.67
N TRP A 73 0.68 -40.01 -14.43
CA TRP A 73 0.89 -40.03 -15.86
C TRP A 73 2.27 -39.46 -16.21
N ASP A 74 3.08 -40.27 -16.89
CA ASP A 74 4.42 -39.91 -17.35
C ASP A 74 4.34 -38.91 -18.54
N VAL A 75 4.06 -37.64 -18.25
CA VAL A 75 3.96 -36.54 -19.21
C VAL A 75 5.35 -36.14 -19.69
N SER A 76 5.63 -36.16 -20.98
CA SER A 76 6.99 -35.92 -21.47
C SER A 76 7.50 -34.50 -21.14
N GLY A 77 8.63 -34.38 -20.45
CA GLY A 77 9.23 -33.09 -20.08
C GLY A 77 8.61 -32.42 -18.85
N SER A 78 7.76 -33.15 -18.12
CA SER A 78 7.26 -32.83 -16.78
C SER A 78 7.18 -34.14 -15.97
N ASP A 79 7.14 -34.08 -14.64
CA ASP A 79 6.87 -35.25 -13.80
C ASP A 79 6.23 -34.79 -12.48
N ASN A 80 5.30 -33.84 -12.60
CA ASN A 80 4.63 -33.22 -11.46
C ASN A 80 3.26 -33.84 -11.22
N ALA A 81 2.58 -33.29 -10.22
CA ALA A 81 1.17 -33.52 -10.02
C ALA A 81 0.37 -33.22 -11.30
N ASP A 82 -0.34 -34.23 -11.78
CA ASP A 82 -1.09 -34.19 -13.02
C ASP A 82 -2.59 -34.34 -12.75
N VAL A 83 -3.38 -33.91 -13.73
CA VAL A 83 -4.83 -34.10 -13.70
C VAL A 83 -5.29 -34.70 -15.00
N ALA A 84 -5.96 -35.83 -14.89
CA ALA A 84 -6.38 -36.64 -16.02
C ALA A 84 -7.88 -36.50 -16.31
N TYR A 85 -8.21 -36.12 -17.54
CA TYR A 85 -9.58 -36.03 -18.03
C TYR A 85 -9.88 -37.17 -18.99
N THR A 86 -10.75 -38.08 -18.57
CA THR A 86 -11.20 -39.22 -19.37
C THR A 86 -12.18 -38.77 -20.45
N LEU A 87 -11.84 -39.01 -21.71
CA LEU A 87 -12.67 -38.74 -22.89
C LEU A 87 -13.05 -40.04 -23.58
N HIS A 88 -14.36 -40.27 -23.76
CA HIS A 88 -14.86 -41.40 -24.56
C HIS A 88 -15.37 -40.91 -25.93
N LEU A 89 -14.81 -41.45 -27.01
CA LEU A 89 -15.22 -41.17 -28.39
C LEU A 89 -15.87 -42.42 -29.00
N SER A 90 -17.12 -42.30 -29.46
CA SER A 90 -17.86 -43.39 -30.12
C SER A 90 -17.53 -43.54 -31.61
N GLU A 91 -16.92 -42.52 -32.21
CA GLU A 91 -16.47 -42.48 -33.60
C GLU A 91 -15.16 -41.68 -33.71
N ALA A 92 -14.57 -41.61 -34.90
CA ALA A 92 -13.37 -40.80 -35.09
C ALA A 92 -13.73 -39.30 -35.06
N THR A 93 -13.02 -38.53 -34.25
CA THR A 93 -13.31 -37.12 -33.96
C THR A 93 -12.01 -36.32 -33.95
N THR A 94 -12.04 -35.11 -34.53
CA THR A 94 -10.92 -34.16 -34.40
C THR A 94 -11.24 -33.16 -33.29
N ILE A 95 -10.39 -33.08 -32.27
CA ILE A 95 -10.60 -32.20 -31.12
C ILE A 95 -9.54 -31.09 -31.03
N SER A 96 -9.93 -29.97 -30.42
CA SER A 96 -9.03 -28.92 -29.96
C SER A 96 -9.03 -28.93 -28.43
N VAL A 97 -7.84 -28.89 -27.82
CA VAL A 97 -7.67 -28.79 -26.37
C VAL A 97 -6.87 -27.52 -26.08
N THR A 98 -7.32 -26.68 -25.15
CA THR A 98 -6.59 -25.47 -24.78
C THR A 98 -6.71 -25.16 -23.29
N THR A 99 -5.62 -24.68 -22.70
CA THR A 99 -5.61 -24.04 -21.37
C THR A 99 -5.55 -22.52 -21.44
N CYS A 100 -5.62 -21.95 -22.65
CA CYS A 100 -5.63 -20.50 -22.85
C CYS A 100 -6.92 -19.88 -22.32
N ASN A 101 -6.87 -19.45 -21.06
CA ASN A 101 -8.00 -18.89 -20.35
C ASN A 101 -7.48 -18.03 -19.18
N SER A 102 -8.22 -17.00 -18.79
CA SER A 102 -7.87 -16.14 -17.66
C SER A 102 -7.75 -16.86 -16.31
N GLY A 103 -8.36 -18.05 -16.18
CA GLY A 103 -8.24 -18.91 -14.99
C GLY A 103 -6.97 -19.78 -14.95
N THR A 104 -6.16 -19.79 -16.03
CA THR A 104 -4.87 -20.49 -16.03
C THR A 104 -3.77 -19.53 -15.61
N ASN A 105 -3.10 -19.82 -14.49
CA ASN A 105 -2.15 -18.92 -13.84
C ASN A 105 -0.72 -19.47 -13.77
N TYR A 106 -0.47 -20.61 -14.41
CA TYR A 106 0.86 -21.21 -14.51
C TYR A 106 1.11 -21.69 -15.93
N ASP A 107 2.38 -21.97 -16.20
CA ASP A 107 2.86 -22.52 -17.45
C ASP A 107 2.41 -23.99 -17.60
N SER A 108 1.29 -24.17 -18.28
CA SER A 108 0.60 -25.45 -18.39
C SER A 108 1.15 -26.30 -19.54
N LYS A 109 1.15 -27.62 -19.36
CA LYS A 109 1.44 -28.60 -20.39
C LYS A 109 0.24 -29.52 -20.63
N LEU A 110 -0.09 -29.76 -21.89
CA LEU A 110 -1.11 -30.72 -22.30
C LEU A 110 -0.47 -31.93 -22.96
N GLN A 111 -0.95 -33.13 -22.62
CA GLN A 111 -0.64 -34.35 -23.37
C GLN A 111 -1.82 -35.32 -23.37
N ILE A 112 -2.05 -36.00 -24.49
CA ILE A 112 -3.13 -36.99 -24.64
C ILE A 112 -2.57 -38.40 -24.56
N PHE A 113 -3.21 -39.26 -23.77
CA PHE A 113 -2.86 -40.67 -23.61
C PHE A 113 -4.04 -41.59 -23.93
N THR A 114 -3.72 -42.86 -24.16
CA THR A 114 -4.61 -44.00 -23.94
C THR A 114 -4.11 -44.77 -22.72
N ALA A 115 -4.93 -45.62 -22.10
CA ALA A 115 -4.45 -46.49 -21.02
C ALA A 115 -5.04 -47.89 -21.09
N ASN A 116 -4.30 -48.86 -20.57
CA ASN A 116 -4.79 -50.21 -20.38
C ASN A 116 -5.64 -50.34 -19.09
N GLY A 117 -6.25 -51.50 -18.86
CA GLY A 117 -7.08 -51.74 -17.66
C GLY A 117 -6.34 -51.78 -16.31
N GLN A 118 -5.07 -51.35 -16.27
CA GLN A 118 -4.26 -51.16 -15.07
C GLN A 118 -3.75 -49.72 -14.93
N CYS A 119 -4.30 -48.78 -15.70
CA CYS A 119 -3.92 -47.36 -15.70
C CYS A 119 -2.46 -47.08 -16.01
N VAL A 120 -1.88 -47.92 -16.86
CA VAL A 120 -0.58 -47.62 -17.48
C VAL A 120 -0.85 -46.85 -18.77
N GLY A 121 -0.49 -45.57 -18.76
CA GLY A 121 -0.64 -44.66 -19.89
C GLY A 121 0.26 -45.04 -21.07
N THR A 122 -0.21 -44.77 -22.28
CA THR A 122 0.56 -44.81 -23.53
C THR A 122 0.21 -43.55 -24.30
N SER A 123 1.21 -42.69 -24.55
CA SER A 123 1.02 -41.42 -25.25
C SER A 123 0.34 -41.62 -26.61
N ALA A 124 -0.67 -40.80 -26.89
CA ALA A 124 -1.35 -40.73 -28.17
C ALA A 124 -0.59 -39.86 -29.20
N GLY A 125 0.55 -39.29 -28.83
CA GLY A 125 1.42 -38.51 -29.71
C GLY A 125 1.05 -37.03 -29.84
N TYR A 126 0.12 -36.52 -29.03
CA TYR A 126 -0.26 -35.10 -28.98
C TYR A 126 0.18 -34.50 -27.65
N TYR A 127 1.10 -33.54 -27.69
CA TYR A 127 1.57 -32.78 -26.54
C TYR A 127 2.00 -31.35 -26.93
N ASN A 128 1.83 -30.40 -26.02
CA ASN A 128 2.27 -29.02 -26.17
C ASN A 128 2.35 -28.36 -24.77
N ASP A 129 3.36 -27.54 -24.54
CA ASP A 129 3.56 -26.69 -23.35
C ASP A 129 3.51 -25.19 -23.70
N ASP A 130 3.87 -24.81 -24.92
CA ASP A 130 4.01 -23.40 -25.30
C ASP A 130 3.08 -22.95 -26.43
N TYR A 131 2.18 -22.04 -26.08
CA TYR A 131 1.23 -21.37 -26.95
C TYR A 131 0.85 -20.00 -26.37
N SER A 132 1.23 -18.92 -27.06
CA SER A 132 0.92 -17.55 -26.60
C SER A 132 -0.55 -17.19 -26.80
N CYS A 133 -1.18 -16.59 -25.79
CA CYS A 133 -2.51 -16.02 -25.92
C CYS A 133 -2.77 -14.81 -24.98
N SER A 134 -3.93 -14.16 -25.10
CA SER A 134 -4.17 -12.80 -24.59
C SER A 134 -4.33 -12.64 -23.07
N TYR A 135 -4.26 -13.71 -22.27
CA TYR A 135 -4.69 -13.67 -20.88
C TYR A 135 -3.56 -13.47 -19.83
N ASN A 136 -2.44 -14.22 -19.84
CA ASN A 136 -1.14 -13.96 -19.15
C ASN A 136 -0.21 -15.22 -19.15
N GLY A 137 1.09 -15.12 -19.48
CA GLY A 137 2.04 -16.26 -19.35
C GLY A 137 2.04 -17.25 -20.54
N LEU A 138 2.79 -18.36 -20.40
CA LEU A 138 2.86 -19.47 -21.36
C LEU A 138 1.73 -20.48 -21.08
N TYR A 139 1.10 -21.02 -22.12
CA TYR A 139 -0.05 -21.92 -22.03
C TYR A 139 0.04 -23.06 -23.05
N ALA A 140 -0.67 -24.16 -22.83
CA ALA A 140 -0.72 -25.24 -23.79
C ALA A 140 -1.97 -25.17 -24.67
N THR A 141 -1.79 -25.33 -25.98
CA THR A 141 -2.90 -25.57 -26.91
C THR A 141 -2.55 -26.69 -27.86
N LEU A 142 -3.42 -27.68 -27.95
CA LEU A 142 -3.43 -28.75 -28.94
C LEU A 142 -4.56 -28.48 -29.95
N PRO A 143 -4.32 -27.67 -30.99
CA PRO A 143 -5.39 -27.12 -31.81
C PRO A 143 -6.02 -28.12 -32.79
N ASN A 144 -5.40 -29.28 -33.03
CA ASN A 144 -5.83 -30.24 -34.06
C ASN A 144 -5.42 -31.69 -33.73
N CYS A 145 -6.15 -32.33 -32.81
CA CYS A 145 -5.92 -33.73 -32.42
C CYS A 145 -6.89 -34.67 -33.13
N GLN A 146 -6.40 -35.48 -34.06
CA GLN A 146 -7.21 -36.46 -34.80
C GLN A 146 -7.23 -37.80 -34.04
N LEU A 147 -8.35 -38.10 -33.38
CA LEU A 147 -8.49 -39.30 -32.54
C LEU A 147 -9.49 -40.28 -33.18
N SER A 148 -9.20 -41.58 -33.07
CA SER A 148 -10.12 -42.64 -33.47
C SER A 148 -11.18 -42.87 -32.39
N ALA A 149 -12.21 -43.67 -32.68
CA ALA A 149 -13.13 -44.13 -31.63
C ALA A 149 -12.35 -44.86 -30.52
N GLY A 150 -12.57 -44.51 -29.26
CA GLY A 150 -11.80 -45.05 -28.14
C GLY A 150 -11.94 -44.26 -26.84
N THR A 151 -11.14 -44.64 -25.85
CA THR A 151 -11.01 -43.91 -24.58
C THR A 151 -9.64 -43.26 -24.51
N TYR A 152 -9.63 -41.98 -24.20
CA TYR A 152 -8.45 -41.13 -24.10
C TYR A 152 -8.40 -40.43 -22.76
N TYR A 153 -7.21 -40.00 -22.36
CA TYR A 153 -6.96 -39.27 -21.12
C TYR A 153 -6.20 -38.01 -21.50
N ILE A 154 -6.84 -36.86 -21.35
CA ILE A 154 -6.21 -35.55 -21.58
C ILE A 154 -5.60 -35.15 -20.26
N ILE A 155 -4.28 -35.07 -20.23
CA ILE A 155 -3.52 -34.75 -19.04
C ILE A 155 -3.19 -33.27 -19.09
N VAL A 156 -3.61 -32.56 -18.05
CA VAL A 156 -3.16 -31.20 -17.77
C VAL A 156 -2.12 -31.29 -16.68
N ASP A 157 -0.94 -30.82 -17.01
CA ASP A 157 0.20 -30.75 -16.10
C ASP A 157 0.79 -29.33 -16.19
N GLY A 158 1.87 -29.03 -15.47
CA GLY A 158 2.69 -27.85 -15.70
C GLY A 158 4.05 -28.19 -16.23
N TYR A 159 4.66 -27.24 -16.93
CA TYR A 159 6.03 -27.40 -17.38
C TYR A 159 7.01 -27.32 -16.20
N SER A 160 8.03 -28.19 -16.20
CA SER A 160 9.07 -28.28 -15.15
C SER A 160 8.50 -28.66 -13.78
N SER A 161 8.51 -27.78 -12.77
CA SER A 161 7.93 -27.97 -11.42
C SER A 161 6.65 -27.14 -11.20
N ARG A 162 6.20 -26.42 -12.24
CA ARG A 162 5.09 -25.49 -12.13
C ARG A 162 3.78 -26.24 -11.99
N ASN A 163 2.91 -25.68 -11.17
CA ASN A 163 1.55 -26.13 -10.96
C ASN A 163 0.74 -24.91 -10.53
N GLY A 164 -0.58 -25.03 -10.56
CA GLY A 164 -1.47 -23.95 -10.17
C GLY A 164 -2.88 -24.20 -10.68
N ASN A 165 -3.64 -23.12 -10.80
CA ASN A 165 -4.98 -23.14 -11.35
C ASN A 165 -4.91 -23.14 -12.88
N TYR A 166 -5.77 -23.93 -13.51
CA TYR A 166 -5.97 -23.94 -14.95
C TYR A 166 -7.44 -24.06 -15.31
N THR A 167 -7.79 -23.57 -16.50
CA THR A 167 -9.06 -23.89 -17.15
C THR A 167 -8.77 -24.63 -18.44
N VAL A 168 -9.15 -25.90 -18.53
CA VAL A 168 -9.04 -26.69 -19.76
C VAL A 168 -10.34 -26.61 -20.55
N SER A 169 -10.25 -26.39 -21.86
CA SER A 169 -11.37 -26.45 -22.79
C SER A 169 -11.09 -27.46 -23.89
N VAL A 170 -12.07 -28.33 -24.18
CA VAL A 170 -12.02 -29.39 -25.18
C VAL A 170 -13.19 -29.22 -26.13
N GLU A 171 -12.93 -29.06 -27.43
CA GLU A 171 -13.96 -28.87 -28.45
C GLU A 171 -13.87 -29.92 -29.56
N ASP A 172 -15.00 -30.34 -30.11
CA ASP A 172 -15.05 -31.00 -31.42
C ASP A 172 -14.89 -29.93 -32.52
N ILE A 173 -13.84 -30.11 -33.32
CA ILE A 173 -13.51 -29.25 -34.46
C ILE A 173 -13.45 -30.04 -35.76
N SER A 174 -14.08 -31.22 -35.83
CA SER A 174 -14.08 -32.09 -37.01
C SER A 174 -14.53 -31.35 -38.28
N ASP A 175 -15.48 -30.43 -38.16
CA ASP A 175 -15.97 -29.59 -39.27
C ASP A 175 -15.08 -28.37 -39.57
N ARG A 176 -14.07 -28.09 -38.73
CA ARG A 176 -13.25 -26.86 -38.74
C ARG A 176 -11.73 -27.12 -38.92
N ALA A 177 -11.27 -28.37 -38.93
CA ALA A 177 -9.86 -28.71 -38.96
C ALA A 177 -9.16 -28.37 -40.31
N THR A 178 -8.07 -27.60 -40.28
CA THR A 178 -7.19 -27.35 -41.43
C THR A 178 -5.88 -28.14 -41.35
N ALA A 179 -5.43 -28.68 -42.48
CA ALA A 179 -4.21 -29.48 -42.59
C ALA A 179 -2.95 -28.60 -42.65
N ASP A 180 -2.35 -28.28 -41.50
CA ASP A 180 -0.91 -28.00 -41.43
C ASP A 180 -0.42 -28.23 -40.00
N ALA A 181 0.45 -29.23 -39.83
CA ALA A 181 1.10 -29.58 -38.57
C ALA A 181 2.59 -29.73 -38.85
N GLY A 182 3.41 -28.95 -38.14
CA GLY A 182 4.86 -29.12 -38.09
C GLY A 182 5.60 -27.81 -37.82
N ASP A 183 6.10 -27.62 -36.60
CA ASP A 183 7.53 -27.77 -36.28
C ASP A 183 7.76 -27.48 -34.79
N TYR A 184 8.17 -28.47 -34.00
CA TYR A 184 8.75 -28.26 -32.66
C TYR A 184 9.92 -29.25 -32.53
N ASP A 185 11.13 -28.71 -32.46
CA ASP A 185 12.40 -29.45 -32.40
C ASP A 185 12.99 -29.33 -30.99
N SER A 186 12.86 -30.41 -30.21
CA SER A 186 13.33 -30.49 -28.82
C SER A 186 14.85 -30.37 -28.66
N GLN A 187 15.62 -30.53 -29.75
CA GLN A 187 17.07 -30.35 -29.70
C GLN A 187 17.44 -28.85 -29.63
N TYR A 188 16.60 -27.98 -30.18
CA TYR A 188 16.83 -26.53 -30.22
C TYR A 188 16.78 -25.86 -28.83
N GLU A 189 15.92 -26.33 -27.93
CA GLU A 189 15.79 -25.76 -26.57
C GLU A 189 16.86 -26.27 -25.60
N ILE A 190 17.34 -27.51 -25.78
CA ILE A 190 18.49 -28.04 -25.01
C ILE A 190 19.78 -27.34 -25.46
N ASP A 191 19.94 -27.12 -26.76
CA ASP A 191 21.12 -26.44 -27.32
C ASP A 191 21.18 -24.97 -26.87
N LYS A 192 20.03 -24.29 -26.68
CA LYS A 192 19.95 -22.93 -26.10
C LYS A 192 20.39 -22.84 -24.64
N LEU A 193 19.95 -23.76 -23.78
CA LEU A 193 20.31 -23.73 -22.35
C LEU A 193 21.80 -24.04 -22.12
N LEU A 194 22.39 -24.84 -23.00
CA LEU A 194 23.83 -25.07 -23.05
C LEU A 194 24.61 -23.86 -23.61
N GLU A 195 24.02 -23.12 -24.57
CA GLU A 195 24.62 -21.91 -25.16
C GLU A 195 24.56 -20.69 -24.22
N ASP A 196 23.56 -20.62 -23.34
CA ASP A 196 23.43 -19.64 -22.25
C ASP A 196 24.28 -19.98 -21.01
N GLY A 197 25.06 -21.07 -21.07
CA GLY A 197 26.14 -21.37 -20.14
C GLY A 197 25.78 -22.26 -18.94
N TYR A 198 24.57 -22.81 -18.89
CA TYR A 198 24.15 -23.72 -17.83
C TYR A 198 24.78 -25.10 -18.01
N GLN A 199 25.24 -25.70 -16.91
CA GLN A 199 25.73 -27.07 -16.93
C GLN A 199 24.57 -28.07 -16.81
N GLU A 200 24.72 -29.23 -17.44
CA GLU A 200 23.68 -30.27 -17.55
C GLU A 200 23.11 -30.78 -16.20
N TRP A 201 23.76 -30.45 -15.08
CA TRP A 201 23.31 -30.77 -13.72
C TRP A 201 22.62 -29.59 -13.00
N GLU A 202 22.80 -28.33 -13.43
CA GLU A 202 22.04 -27.16 -12.93
C GLU A 202 20.61 -27.16 -13.50
N ILE A 203 20.47 -27.61 -14.76
CA ILE A 203 19.17 -27.87 -15.41
C ILE A 203 18.35 -28.91 -14.62
N ARG A 204 19.03 -29.80 -13.88
CA ARG A 204 18.40 -30.83 -13.03
C ARG A 204 18.03 -30.33 -11.63
N ASP A 205 18.60 -29.22 -11.17
CA ASP A 205 18.41 -28.71 -9.80
C ASP A 205 17.37 -27.57 -9.75
N MET A 206 17.12 -26.87 -10.87
CA MET A 206 16.05 -25.88 -11.05
C MET A 206 14.62 -26.45 -10.93
N ILE A 207 14.49 -27.77 -10.73
CA ILE A 207 13.23 -28.53 -10.65
C ILE A 207 12.69 -28.62 -9.20
N ALA A 208 13.37 -28.06 -8.18
CA ALA A 208 12.94 -28.21 -6.78
C ALA A 208 12.88 -26.90 -5.95
N ASP A 209 11.68 -26.58 -5.43
CA ASP A 209 11.35 -25.86 -4.16
C ASP A 209 10.73 -24.42 -4.22
N GLN A 210 9.44 -24.25 -3.81
CA GLN A 210 8.94 -23.30 -2.75
C GLN A 210 7.39 -23.17 -2.59
N ASP A 211 6.97 -23.02 -1.31
CA ASP A 211 5.65 -22.83 -0.63
C ASP A 211 5.31 -21.33 -0.36
N VAL A 212 4.02 -20.86 -0.31
CA VAL A 212 3.16 -20.46 0.86
C VAL A 212 1.78 -19.86 0.40
N ASP A 213 0.75 -20.13 1.21
CA ASP A 213 -0.73 -19.90 1.22
C ASP A 213 -1.36 -18.52 0.87
N GLU A 214 -2.54 -18.57 0.20
CA GLU A 214 -3.91 -18.24 0.72
C GLU A 214 -4.97 -18.78 -0.28
N PRO A 215 -6.12 -19.32 0.15
CA PRO A 215 -6.94 -20.23 -0.66
C PRO A 215 -8.08 -19.52 -1.39
N VAL A 216 -8.11 -19.62 -2.72
CA VAL A 216 -9.33 -19.35 -3.51
C VAL A 216 -9.95 -20.70 -3.87
N TYR A 217 -10.84 -21.20 -3.01
CA TYR A 217 -11.63 -22.39 -3.31
C TYR A 217 -12.86 -22.01 -4.14
N SER A 218 -12.82 -22.28 -5.44
CA SER A 218 -14.02 -22.51 -6.24
C SER A 218 -14.11 -24.01 -6.56
N PHE A 219 -14.90 -24.75 -5.78
CA PHE A 219 -15.14 -26.18 -6.00
C PHE A 219 -16.32 -26.38 -6.96
N SER A 220 -16.09 -26.15 -8.25
CA SER A 220 -17.02 -26.61 -9.28
C SER A 220 -16.79 -28.10 -9.57
N ARG A 221 -17.31 -29.00 -8.72
CA ARG A 221 -17.37 -30.44 -9.05
C ARG A 221 -18.57 -30.72 -9.97
N THR A 222 -18.60 -30.11 -11.15
CA THR A 222 -19.61 -30.39 -12.19
C THR A 222 -19.15 -31.51 -13.12
N GLY A 223 -18.86 -32.69 -12.57
CA GLY A 223 -18.67 -33.89 -13.38
C GLY A 223 -20.03 -34.44 -13.80
N THR A 224 -20.29 -34.61 -15.11
CA THR A 224 -21.46 -35.39 -15.53
C THR A 224 -21.16 -36.89 -15.42
N GLY A 225 -22.16 -37.68 -15.03
CA GLY A 225 -22.08 -39.00 -14.42
C GLY A 225 -22.43 -39.00 -12.93
N ILE A 226 -22.38 -37.85 -12.23
CA ILE A 226 -22.60 -37.75 -10.78
C ILE A 226 -23.90 -36.98 -10.52
N PRO A 227 -24.90 -37.54 -9.83
CA PRO A 227 -26.11 -36.81 -9.48
C PRO A 227 -25.82 -35.53 -8.69
N GLN A 228 -26.63 -34.49 -8.93
CA GLN A 228 -26.49 -33.15 -8.34
C GLN A 228 -27.83 -32.64 -7.79
N LEU A 229 -27.75 -31.83 -6.75
CA LEU A 229 -28.88 -31.13 -6.15
C LEU A 229 -28.57 -29.63 -6.12
N THR A 230 -29.32 -28.85 -6.89
CA THR A 230 -29.20 -27.38 -6.89
C THR A 230 -29.88 -26.79 -5.65
N LEU A 231 -29.18 -25.91 -4.94
CA LEU A 231 -29.60 -25.25 -3.72
C LEU A 231 -29.90 -23.79 -3.97
N GLU A 232 -30.98 -23.27 -3.39
CA GLU A 232 -31.35 -21.85 -3.51
C GLU A 232 -30.45 -21.01 -2.60
N THR A 233 -29.49 -20.34 -3.20
CA THR A 233 -28.49 -19.51 -2.49
C THR A 233 -28.35 -18.12 -3.10
N GLY A 234 -29.42 -17.60 -3.71
CA GLY A 234 -29.52 -16.22 -4.19
C GLY A 234 -29.39 -16.10 -5.70
N SER A 235 -28.66 -15.09 -6.19
CA SER A 235 -28.55 -14.85 -7.64
C SER A 235 -27.74 -15.91 -8.39
N ILE A 236 -26.89 -16.64 -7.66
CA ILE A 236 -26.14 -17.80 -8.14
C ILE A 236 -26.40 -18.92 -7.14
N ASP A 237 -26.99 -20.00 -7.63
CA ASP A 237 -27.36 -21.16 -6.82
C ASP A 237 -26.21 -22.14 -6.66
N GLY A 238 -25.99 -22.59 -5.44
CA GLY A 238 -25.00 -23.60 -5.09
C GLY A 238 -25.39 -24.99 -5.61
N ILE A 239 -24.39 -25.82 -5.89
CA ILE A 239 -24.61 -27.20 -6.35
C ILE A 239 -24.05 -28.17 -5.32
N ALA A 240 -24.93 -28.98 -4.72
CA ALA A 240 -24.53 -30.13 -3.90
C ALA A 240 -24.30 -31.35 -4.81
N THR A 241 -23.20 -32.08 -4.61
CA THR A 241 -22.80 -33.21 -5.46
C THR A 241 -22.90 -34.53 -4.73
N TYR A 242 -23.40 -35.58 -5.39
CA TYR A 242 -23.49 -36.91 -4.79
C TYR A 242 -22.11 -37.37 -4.27
N ASN A 243 -22.08 -37.76 -3.01
CA ASN A 243 -20.87 -38.08 -2.25
C ASN A 243 -20.86 -39.55 -1.78
N SER A 244 -21.99 -40.07 -1.29
CA SER A 244 -22.09 -41.46 -0.78
C SER A 244 -23.53 -41.92 -0.60
N GLY A 245 -23.75 -43.20 -0.27
CA GLY A 245 -25.09 -43.75 0.02
C GLY A 245 -25.55 -44.86 -0.92
N ASP A 246 -24.68 -45.36 -1.80
CA ASP A 246 -24.98 -46.50 -2.66
C ASP A 246 -25.40 -47.75 -1.85
N GLY A 247 -26.46 -48.41 -2.29
CA GLY A 247 -27.10 -49.52 -1.60
C GLY A 247 -27.97 -49.14 -0.39
N SER A 248 -28.21 -47.84 -0.13
CA SER A 248 -28.96 -47.32 1.03
C SER A 248 -30.26 -46.61 0.61
N THR A 249 -31.17 -46.38 1.56
CA THR A 249 -32.36 -45.51 1.39
C THR A 249 -32.03 -44.02 1.47
N SER A 250 -30.77 -43.65 1.66
CA SER A 250 -30.35 -42.26 1.86
C SER A 250 -29.07 -41.99 1.09
N LEU A 251 -29.17 -41.10 0.11
CA LEU A 251 -28.05 -40.62 -0.68
C LEU A 251 -27.56 -39.30 -0.08
N SER A 252 -26.26 -39.19 0.14
CA SER A 252 -25.59 -38.00 0.65
C SER A 252 -25.04 -37.17 -0.49
N PHE A 253 -25.34 -35.88 -0.48
CA PHE A 253 -24.84 -34.85 -1.37
C PHE A 253 -24.01 -33.88 -0.55
N ARG A 254 -22.84 -33.49 -1.05
CA ARG A 254 -21.95 -32.55 -0.38
C ARG A 254 -22.01 -31.20 -1.07
N TYR A 255 -22.24 -30.16 -0.29
CA TYR A 255 -22.24 -28.76 -0.68
C TYR A 255 -21.13 -28.05 0.09
N VAL A 256 -20.40 -27.15 -0.57
CA VAL A 256 -19.45 -26.23 0.07
C VAL A 256 -19.95 -24.84 -0.21
N VAL A 257 -20.08 -24.01 0.82
CA VAL A 257 -20.53 -22.62 0.65
C VAL A 257 -19.47 -21.84 -0.12
N GLU A 258 -19.85 -21.22 -1.23
CA GLU A 258 -18.95 -20.39 -2.04
C GLU A 258 -19.23 -18.90 -1.81
N MET A 259 -18.27 -18.05 -2.18
CA MET A 259 -18.40 -16.59 -2.06
C MET A 259 -19.63 -16.07 -2.82
N GLY A 260 -20.36 -15.16 -2.19
CA GLY A 260 -21.55 -14.49 -2.72
C GLY A 260 -22.84 -15.30 -2.63
N GLN A 261 -22.80 -16.56 -2.21
CA GLN A 261 -23.99 -17.40 -1.99
C GLN A 261 -24.64 -17.03 -0.66
N ASN A 262 -25.96 -16.76 -0.67
CA ASN A 262 -26.68 -16.32 0.52
C ASN A 262 -28.07 -16.95 0.57
N SER A 263 -28.46 -17.48 1.73
CA SER A 263 -29.78 -18.05 1.95
C SER A 263 -30.19 -17.87 3.40
N ASN A 264 -31.33 -17.23 3.65
CA ASN A 264 -31.85 -17.06 5.02
C ASN A 264 -32.44 -18.35 5.61
N ASP A 265 -32.75 -19.33 4.76
CA ASP A 265 -33.21 -20.66 5.12
C ASP A 265 -33.00 -21.58 3.91
N LEU A 266 -31.92 -22.36 3.94
CA LEU A 266 -31.43 -23.14 2.81
C LEU A 266 -32.44 -24.22 2.42
N ASP A 267 -32.91 -24.15 1.18
CA ASP A 267 -33.64 -25.24 0.52
C ASP A 267 -33.05 -25.50 -0.87
N TYR A 268 -33.60 -26.46 -1.59
CA TYR A 268 -33.30 -26.65 -3.01
C TYR A 268 -34.15 -25.73 -3.90
N ASP A 269 -33.60 -25.27 -5.03
CA ASP A 269 -34.22 -24.30 -5.96
C ASP A 269 -35.66 -24.68 -6.35
N SER A 270 -35.90 -25.96 -6.62
CA SER A 270 -37.20 -26.42 -7.09
C SER A 270 -37.45 -27.90 -6.84
N THR A 271 -38.70 -28.35 -6.99
CA THR A 271 -39.08 -29.79 -6.91
C THR A 271 -38.37 -30.67 -7.93
N THR A 272 -37.65 -30.07 -8.89
CA THR A 272 -36.88 -30.79 -9.91
C THR A 272 -35.37 -30.57 -9.81
N ALA A 273 -34.89 -29.96 -8.72
CA ALA A 273 -33.49 -29.59 -8.52
C ALA A 273 -32.53 -30.79 -8.44
N LEU A 274 -33.03 -31.98 -8.08
CA LEU A 274 -32.26 -33.22 -8.16
C LEU A 274 -32.13 -33.68 -9.62
N LYS A 275 -30.93 -33.53 -10.19
CA LYS A 275 -30.58 -33.94 -11.56
C LYS A 275 -29.60 -35.10 -11.51
N LEU A 276 -29.76 -36.04 -12.44
CA LEU A 276 -28.82 -37.16 -12.59
C LEU A 276 -27.47 -36.72 -13.17
N ASN A 277 -27.47 -35.61 -13.91
CA ASN A 277 -26.32 -35.10 -14.64
C ASN A 277 -25.62 -36.22 -15.43
N GLY A 278 -26.32 -37.11 -16.12
CA GLY A 278 -25.70 -38.24 -16.86
C GLY A 278 -25.44 -39.52 -16.06
N GLY A 279 -25.66 -39.53 -14.74
CA GLY A 279 -25.69 -40.74 -13.91
C GLY A 279 -27.03 -41.48 -13.95
N ILE A 280 -27.14 -42.56 -13.17
CA ILE A 280 -28.37 -43.34 -13.02
C ILE A 280 -28.63 -43.58 -11.54
N ILE A 281 -29.89 -43.40 -11.11
CA ILE A 281 -30.36 -43.80 -9.79
C ILE A 281 -31.50 -44.81 -10.00
N THR A 282 -31.28 -46.05 -9.58
CA THR A 282 -32.22 -47.18 -9.75
C THR A 282 -32.38 -47.97 -8.45
N ASP A 283 -33.42 -48.79 -8.31
CA ASP A 283 -33.47 -49.80 -7.25
C ASP A 283 -32.67 -51.07 -7.63
N ALA A 284 -32.67 -52.07 -6.74
CA ALA A 284 -32.03 -53.37 -7.00
C ALA A 284 -32.70 -54.19 -8.13
N ALA A 285 -33.93 -53.86 -8.52
CA ALA A 285 -34.65 -54.47 -9.64
C ALA A 285 -34.37 -53.74 -10.98
N GLY A 286 -33.67 -52.61 -10.95
CA GLY A 286 -33.33 -51.78 -12.11
C GLY A 286 -34.40 -50.75 -12.47
N ASN A 287 -35.42 -50.51 -11.63
CA ASN A 287 -36.41 -49.47 -11.89
C ASN A 287 -35.80 -48.09 -11.63
N THR A 288 -36.00 -47.14 -12.56
CA THR A 288 -35.48 -45.77 -12.43
C THR A 288 -36.23 -44.97 -11.37
N ALA A 289 -35.51 -44.22 -10.55
CA ALA A 289 -36.07 -43.39 -9.50
C ALA A 289 -36.86 -42.18 -10.02
N THR A 290 -37.94 -41.86 -9.31
CA THR A 290 -38.66 -40.59 -9.43
C THR A 290 -37.94 -39.54 -8.58
N LEU A 291 -37.34 -38.54 -9.23
CA LEU A 291 -36.48 -37.53 -8.61
C LEU A 291 -37.23 -36.28 -8.14
N THR A 292 -38.56 -36.30 -8.18
CA THR A 292 -39.38 -35.18 -7.70
C THR A 292 -39.19 -35.02 -6.20
N LEU A 293 -38.63 -33.89 -5.79
CA LEU A 293 -38.43 -33.51 -4.40
C LEU A 293 -39.75 -32.98 -3.80
N PRO A 294 -39.90 -32.99 -2.47
CA PRO A 294 -40.95 -32.22 -1.79
C PRO A 294 -41.00 -30.75 -2.25
N THR A 295 -42.12 -30.06 -2.06
CA THR A 295 -42.17 -28.62 -2.36
C THR A 295 -41.25 -27.87 -1.40
N PRO A 296 -40.36 -26.96 -1.87
CA PRO A 296 -39.54 -26.13 -0.97
C PRO A 296 -40.39 -25.43 0.11
N GLY A 297 -39.89 -25.40 1.34
CA GLY A 297 -40.62 -24.98 2.56
C GLY A 297 -41.80 -25.88 3.00
N GLY A 298 -42.11 -26.95 2.26
CA GLY A 298 -43.17 -27.92 2.57
C GLY A 298 -42.66 -29.10 3.41
N ILE A 299 -43.58 -29.86 4.01
CA ILE A 299 -43.22 -31.02 4.85
C ILE A 299 -42.26 -31.95 4.09
N GLY A 300 -41.09 -32.19 4.67
CA GLY A 300 -40.04 -33.06 4.12
C GLY A 300 -39.03 -32.36 3.20
N SER A 301 -39.14 -31.05 2.94
CA SER A 301 -38.09 -30.26 2.28
C SER A 301 -36.95 -29.92 3.23
N LEU A 302 -35.82 -29.42 2.70
CA LEU A 302 -34.67 -29.10 3.53
C LEU A 302 -34.98 -27.94 4.48
N GLY A 303 -35.54 -26.83 3.98
CA GLY A 303 -35.91 -25.65 4.81
C GLY A 303 -37.08 -25.91 5.76
N ALA A 304 -37.91 -26.93 5.52
CA ALA A 304 -38.91 -27.34 6.50
C ALA A 304 -38.31 -28.18 7.67
N ASN A 305 -37.19 -28.86 7.41
CA ASN A 305 -36.57 -29.79 8.35
C ASN A 305 -35.39 -29.17 9.12
N LYS A 306 -34.77 -28.14 8.57
CA LYS A 306 -33.58 -27.47 9.07
C LYS A 306 -33.73 -25.97 8.96
N ASP A 307 -33.00 -25.26 9.79
CA ASP A 307 -32.90 -23.79 9.82
C ASP A 307 -31.43 -23.47 9.60
N ILE A 308 -31.01 -23.54 8.33
CA ILE A 308 -29.63 -23.40 7.87
C ILE A 308 -29.54 -22.08 7.12
N VAL A 309 -28.72 -21.16 7.63
CA VAL A 309 -28.45 -19.89 6.99
C VAL A 309 -27.11 -19.99 6.26
N ILE A 310 -27.09 -19.67 4.97
CA ILE A 310 -25.86 -19.53 4.19
C ILE A 310 -25.51 -18.04 4.13
N ASP A 311 -24.33 -17.70 4.61
CA ASP A 311 -23.78 -16.34 4.62
C ASP A 311 -22.42 -16.34 3.92
N GLY A 312 -22.45 -16.32 2.59
CA GLY A 312 -21.28 -16.28 1.73
C GLY A 312 -20.88 -14.85 1.35
N GLY A 313 -21.55 -13.82 1.87
CA GLY A 313 -21.10 -12.44 1.76
C GLY A 313 -19.78 -12.28 2.51
N VAL A 314 -18.72 -11.83 1.83
CA VAL A 314 -17.50 -11.39 2.52
C VAL A 314 -17.51 -9.88 2.53
N PRO A 315 -17.43 -9.21 3.70
CA PRO A 315 -17.43 -7.77 3.76
C PRO A 315 -16.21 -7.20 3.04
N GLN A 316 -16.41 -6.24 2.14
CA GLN A 316 -15.31 -5.56 1.43
C GLN A 316 -15.44 -4.06 1.56
N VAL A 317 -14.33 -3.35 1.72
CA VAL A 317 -14.33 -1.89 1.66
C VAL A 317 -14.61 -1.43 0.23
N THR A 318 -15.67 -0.66 0.05
CA THR A 318 -16.09 -0.13 -1.25
C THR A 318 -15.77 1.34 -1.43
N SER A 319 -15.67 2.08 -0.33
CA SER A 319 -15.47 3.52 -0.35
C SER A 319 -14.87 4.00 0.97
N VAL A 320 -14.00 5.00 0.90
CA VAL A 320 -13.53 5.79 2.03
C VAL A 320 -13.97 7.23 1.81
N THR A 321 -14.65 7.82 2.78
CA THR A 321 -15.22 9.16 2.66
C THR A 321 -15.16 9.92 3.99
N SER A 322 -15.74 11.12 4.03
CA SER A 322 -15.92 11.87 5.26
C SER A 322 -17.24 12.62 5.24
N SER A 323 -17.86 12.74 6.42
CA SER A 323 -19.07 13.52 6.62
C SER A 323 -18.85 15.04 6.62
N VAL A 324 -17.59 15.51 6.67
CA VAL A 324 -17.29 16.94 6.59
C VAL A 324 -17.43 17.49 5.16
N ALA A 325 -17.62 18.80 5.03
CA ALA A 325 -17.67 19.45 3.72
C ALA A 325 -16.27 19.51 3.08
N ASP A 326 -16.21 19.68 1.76
CA ASP A 326 -14.93 20.00 1.10
C ASP A 326 -14.43 21.36 1.59
N GLY A 327 -13.12 21.52 1.74
CA GLY A 327 -12.49 22.76 2.18
C GLY A 327 -11.27 22.59 3.08
N ASN A 328 -10.87 23.71 3.69
CA ASN A 328 -9.68 23.80 4.52
C ASN A 328 -10.00 23.54 6.00
N TYR A 329 -9.19 22.70 6.62
CA TYR A 329 -9.26 22.34 8.04
C TYR A 329 -7.92 22.61 8.71
N ILE A 330 -7.97 23.08 9.95
CA ILE A 330 -6.81 23.59 10.69
C ILE A 330 -6.54 22.79 11.97
N THR A 331 -5.42 23.10 12.64
CA THR A 331 -5.05 22.44 13.90
C THR A 331 -6.20 22.40 14.91
N GLY A 332 -6.51 21.21 15.42
CA GLY A 332 -7.57 20.95 16.39
C GLY A 332 -8.95 20.64 15.80
N ASP A 333 -9.15 20.80 14.49
CA ASP A 333 -10.38 20.34 13.83
C ASP A 333 -10.46 18.80 13.82
N LEU A 334 -11.69 18.29 13.81
CA LEU A 334 -12.00 16.86 13.80
C LEU A 334 -12.60 16.46 12.44
N ILE A 335 -11.95 15.53 11.75
CA ILE A 335 -12.40 14.96 10.48
C ILE A 335 -12.74 13.47 10.69
N PRO A 336 -14.02 13.07 10.64
CA PRO A 336 -14.40 11.66 10.66
C PRO A 336 -14.05 11.00 9.31
N ILE A 337 -13.23 9.96 9.32
CA ILE A 337 -12.92 9.14 8.14
C ILE A 337 -13.79 7.90 8.18
N ASP A 338 -14.68 7.77 7.20
CA ASP A 338 -15.70 6.73 7.14
C ASP A 338 -15.32 5.67 6.09
N LEU A 339 -15.10 4.43 6.55
CA LEU A 339 -14.88 3.26 5.70
C LEU A 339 -16.21 2.55 5.50
N VAL A 340 -16.66 2.45 4.25
CA VAL A 340 -17.95 1.87 3.86
C VAL A 340 -17.74 0.47 3.31
N PHE A 341 -18.34 -0.52 3.95
CA PHE A 341 -18.31 -1.92 3.59
C PHE A 341 -19.51 -2.32 2.72
N THR A 342 -19.43 -3.46 2.06
CA THR A 342 -20.55 -4.07 1.30
C THR A 342 -21.72 -4.48 2.18
N GLU A 343 -21.48 -4.68 3.48
CA GLU A 343 -22.46 -5.13 4.46
C GLU A 343 -22.04 -4.75 5.89
N ASN A 344 -22.89 -5.06 6.88
CA ASN A 344 -22.62 -4.71 8.27
C ASN A 344 -21.47 -5.53 8.85
N VAL A 345 -20.51 -4.84 9.48
CA VAL A 345 -19.36 -5.46 10.13
C VAL A 345 -19.31 -5.17 11.63
N THR A 346 -18.79 -6.12 12.39
CA THR A 346 -18.46 -6.00 13.81
C THR A 346 -16.96 -5.93 13.98
N VAL A 347 -16.52 -5.10 14.92
CA VAL A 347 -15.10 -4.83 15.18
C VAL A 347 -14.74 -5.33 16.57
N THR A 348 -13.57 -5.95 16.68
CA THR A 348 -12.91 -6.22 17.96
C THR A 348 -11.60 -5.45 18.04
N ASP A 349 -11.17 -5.14 19.27
CA ASP A 349 -10.04 -4.25 19.56
C ASP A 349 -10.11 -2.91 18.82
N THR A 350 -8.97 -2.29 18.53
CA THR A 350 -8.87 -0.96 17.94
C THR A 350 -8.06 -1.04 16.64
N PRO A 351 -8.70 -1.34 15.50
CA PRO A 351 -8.09 -1.15 14.20
C PRO A 351 -7.62 0.29 14.01
N GLN A 352 -6.66 0.49 13.12
CA GLN A 352 -6.03 1.77 12.84
C GLN A 352 -5.96 2.01 11.35
N ILE A 353 -6.08 3.27 10.94
CA ILE A 353 -5.83 3.68 9.56
C ILE A 353 -4.71 4.72 9.52
N GLN A 354 -3.76 4.53 8.60
CA GLN A 354 -2.68 5.49 8.37
C GLN A 354 -3.10 6.53 7.32
N LEU A 355 -3.26 7.78 7.74
CA LEU A 355 -3.59 8.91 6.85
C LEU A 355 -2.34 9.60 6.32
N SER A 356 -2.38 10.04 5.06
CA SER A 356 -1.36 10.88 4.40
C SER A 356 -1.53 12.33 4.82
N THR A 357 -1.03 12.68 6.00
CA THR A 357 -1.16 14.00 6.62
C THR A 357 0.17 14.74 6.71
N GLY A 358 1.15 14.41 5.87
CA GLY A 358 2.46 15.04 5.92
C GLY A 358 3.17 14.89 7.26
N GLY A 359 4.16 15.74 7.50
CA GLY A 359 5.02 15.70 8.67
C GLY A 359 6.16 16.71 8.56
N TYR A 360 7.37 16.28 8.85
CA TYR A 360 8.60 17.04 8.80
C TYR A 360 9.60 16.34 7.89
N ALA A 361 10.56 17.11 7.38
CA ALA A 361 11.74 16.66 6.66
C ALA A 361 12.99 17.30 7.27
N LEU A 362 14.14 16.68 7.04
CA LEU A 362 15.43 17.26 7.40
C LEU A 362 15.76 18.44 6.47
N ASP A 363 15.91 19.63 7.03
CA ASP A 363 16.30 20.86 6.33
C ASP A 363 17.81 21.12 6.48
N LEU A 364 18.47 21.46 5.38
CA LEU A 364 19.92 21.64 5.28
C LEU A 364 20.25 22.96 4.60
N ASP A 365 21.08 23.79 5.25
CA ASP A 365 21.30 25.20 4.87
C ASP A 365 22.31 25.45 3.73
N GLY A 366 22.90 24.39 3.15
CA GLY A 366 23.92 24.51 2.11
C GLY A 366 25.30 24.97 2.59
N SER A 367 25.49 25.22 3.89
CA SER A 367 26.73 25.73 4.48
C SER A 367 27.55 24.63 5.12
N ASP A 368 27.03 23.84 6.05
CA ASP A 368 27.79 22.73 6.65
C ASP A 368 26.93 21.65 7.32
N ASP A 369 25.61 21.74 7.21
CA ASP A 369 24.64 20.79 7.75
C ASP A 369 24.72 19.41 7.08
N TYR A 370 24.48 18.37 7.87
CA TYR A 370 24.40 16.98 7.39
C TYR A 370 23.84 16.05 8.47
N ALA A 371 23.23 14.95 8.03
CA ALA A 371 22.98 13.77 8.85
C ALA A 371 24.05 12.70 8.61
N PHE A 372 24.45 12.00 9.68
CA PHE A 372 25.52 11.01 9.61
C PHE A 372 25.15 9.69 10.28
N ILE A 373 25.37 8.61 9.55
CA ILE A 373 25.21 7.25 9.99
C ILE A 373 26.60 6.60 10.05
N PRO A 374 27.04 6.09 11.22
CA PRO A 374 28.31 5.39 11.35
C PRO A 374 28.44 4.20 10.39
N ASN A 375 29.69 3.78 10.14
CA ASN A 375 29.91 2.65 9.26
C ASN A 375 29.42 1.33 9.90
N HIS A 376 28.53 0.61 9.20
CA HIS A 376 28.00 -0.67 9.65
C HIS A 376 28.23 -1.76 8.59
N SER A 377 28.33 -3.02 9.01
CA SER A 377 28.60 -4.15 8.10
C SER A 377 27.41 -4.52 7.21
N SER A 378 26.18 -4.26 7.64
CA SER A 378 24.96 -4.46 6.82
C SER A 378 24.84 -3.46 5.68
N LEU A 379 25.62 -2.37 5.70
CA LEU A 379 25.70 -1.36 4.65
C LEU A 379 26.91 -1.58 3.71
N GLN A 380 27.45 -2.80 3.68
CA GLN A 380 28.62 -3.21 2.89
C GLN A 380 28.20 -4.26 1.87
N PHE A 381 27.69 -3.81 0.72
CA PHE A 381 27.04 -4.70 -0.25
C PHE A 381 27.99 -5.49 -1.15
N GLY A 382 29.29 -5.20 -1.14
CA GLY A 382 30.28 -5.88 -1.97
C GLY A 382 29.87 -5.87 -3.45
N THR A 383 29.70 -7.05 -4.04
CA THR A 383 29.17 -7.19 -5.42
C THR A 383 27.70 -7.58 -5.47
N ALA A 384 27.02 -7.75 -4.33
CA ALA A 384 25.63 -8.17 -4.23
C ALA A 384 24.64 -7.05 -4.57
N ASP A 385 23.41 -7.39 -4.89
CA ASP A 385 22.37 -6.41 -5.16
C ASP A 385 22.05 -5.55 -3.92
N PHE A 386 21.62 -4.32 -4.16
CA PHE A 386 21.28 -3.36 -3.11
C PHE A 386 20.44 -2.24 -3.70
N SER A 387 19.73 -1.51 -2.84
CA SER A 387 18.99 -0.33 -3.25
C SER A 387 19.07 0.77 -2.23
N VAL A 388 18.98 2.01 -2.70
CA VAL A 388 18.81 3.20 -1.86
C VAL A 388 17.69 4.04 -2.46
N SER A 389 16.75 4.49 -1.65
CA SER A 389 15.70 5.43 -2.04
C SER A 389 15.70 6.62 -1.09
N VAL A 390 15.39 7.79 -1.61
CA VAL A 390 15.33 9.03 -0.83
C VAL A 390 14.39 10.03 -1.50
N TRP A 391 13.61 10.73 -0.69
CA TRP A 391 12.88 11.91 -1.11
C TRP A 391 13.74 13.16 -0.87
N PHE A 392 13.75 14.09 -1.83
CA PHE A 392 14.52 15.32 -1.70
C PHE A 392 13.84 16.50 -2.40
N LYS A 393 14.08 17.71 -1.89
CA LYS A 393 13.67 18.99 -2.47
C LYS A 393 14.84 19.95 -2.43
N VAL A 394 15.38 20.31 -3.60
CA VAL A 394 16.53 21.23 -3.69
C VAL A 394 16.07 22.67 -3.85
N ASP A 395 16.59 23.59 -3.04
CA ASP A 395 16.16 25.00 -3.06
C ASP A 395 16.63 25.78 -4.29
N ALA A 396 17.78 25.37 -4.84
CA ALA A 396 18.42 26.07 -5.95
C ALA A 396 19.27 25.12 -6.82
N ILE A 397 19.08 25.27 -8.13
CA ILE A 397 19.87 24.59 -9.17
C ILE A 397 21.05 25.49 -9.61
N GLY A 398 22.15 24.89 -10.05
CA GLY A 398 23.31 25.60 -10.62
C GLY A 398 24.63 25.32 -9.91
N ALA A 399 24.58 24.67 -8.75
CA ALA A 399 25.73 24.10 -8.05
C ALA A 399 25.58 22.57 -7.94
N THR A 400 26.67 21.88 -7.63
CA THR A 400 26.60 20.45 -7.31
C THR A 400 26.14 20.29 -5.87
N ARG A 401 25.07 19.52 -5.65
CA ARG A 401 24.41 19.31 -4.36
C ARG A 401 24.36 17.83 -4.05
N GLN A 402 25.10 17.38 -3.04
CA GLN A 402 25.17 15.97 -2.67
C GLN A 402 23.96 15.56 -1.85
N ILE A 403 23.11 14.65 -2.35
CA ILE A 403 21.94 14.18 -1.60
C ILE A 403 22.41 13.24 -0.49
N PHE A 404 23.17 12.21 -0.87
CA PHE A 404 23.86 11.35 0.10
C PHE A 404 25.13 10.76 -0.52
N CYS A 405 26.06 10.35 0.32
CA CYS A 405 27.32 9.76 -0.10
C CYS A 405 27.82 8.75 0.94
N LYS A 406 28.14 7.54 0.47
CA LYS A 406 29.03 6.62 1.18
C LYS A 406 30.21 6.29 0.28
N ARG A 407 31.37 6.89 0.55
CA ARG A 407 32.57 6.76 -0.28
C ARG A 407 33.83 6.71 0.57
N GLY A 408 34.66 5.71 0.35
CA GLY A 408 35.94 5.53 1.05
C GLY A 408 36.61 4.20 0.70
N GLY A 409 37.93 4.18 0.56
CA GLY A 409 38.62 2.97 0.10
C GLY A 409 38.29 2.64 -1.36
N SER A 410 37.79 1.43 -1.62
CA SER A 410 37.61 0.89 -2.98
C SER A 410 36.16 0.87 -3.50
N GLY A 411 35.19 1.34 -2.73
CA GLY A 411 33.77 1.31 -3.11
C GLY A 411 33.02 2.59 -2.75
N ASN A 412 31.93 2.83 -3.48
CA ASN A 412 31.05 3.97 -3.25
C ASN A 412 29.66 3.77 -3.85
N TYR A 413 28.64 4.18 -3.10
CA TYR A 413 27.31 4.45 -3.64
C TYR A 413 26.84 5.84 -3.17
N GLU A 414 26.43 6.66 -4.14
CA GLU A 414 26.11 8.07 -3.90
C GLU A 414 25.22 8.63 -5.00
N ILE A 415 24.40 9.63 -4.65
CA ILE A 415 23.59 10.42 -5.59
C ILE A 415 23.76 11.90 -5.27
N GLN A 416 23.87 12.71 -6.33
CA GLN A 416 23.90 14.16 -6.26
C GLN A 416 23.02 14.78 -7.35
N VAL A 417 22.62 16.03 -7.16
CA VAL A 417 22.19 16.92 -8.24
C VAL A 417 23.42 17.65 -8.76
N ASN A 418 23.75 17.50 -10.04
CA ASN A 418 24.89 18.19 -10.64
C ASN A 418 24.58 19.66 -10.97
N SER A 419 25.60 20.43 -11.36
CA SER A 419 25.45 21.86 -11.69
C SER A 419 24.52 22.15 -12.88
N ALA A 420 24.20 21.15 -13.71
CA ALA A 420 23.21 21.27 -14.78
C ALA A 420 21.77 20.96 -14.31
N GLY A 421 21.57 20.70 -13.01
CA GLY A 421 20.28 20.37 -12.42
C GLY A 421 19.82 18.95 -12.69
N ARG A 422 20.73 18.01 -12.97
CA ARG A 422 20.38 16.61 -13.27
C ARG A 422 20.94 15.69 -12.21
N LEU A 423 20.28 14.56 -11.99
CA LEU A 423 20.80 13.51 -11.12
C LEU A 423 22.09 12.91 -11.69
N SER A 424 23.06 12.70 -10.82
CA SER A 424 24.28 11.92 -11.09
C SER A 424 24.50 10.94 -9.96
N ALA A 425 24.78 9.69 -10.31
CA ALA A 425 24.97 8.61 -9.37
C ALA A 425 26.28 7.88 -9.65
N TRP A 426 26.88 7.32 -8.61
CA TRP A 426 27.99 6.40 -8.72
C TRP A 426 27.66 5.14 -7.95
N ALA A 427 27.85 4.00 -8.61
CA ALA A 427 27.95 2.70 -7.99
C ALA A 427 28.80 1.82 -8.92
N PRO A 428 30.11 1.67 -8.68
CA PRO A 428 31.01 2.76 -8.30
C PRO A 428 31.32 3.71 -9.48
N SER A 429 30.92 3.33 -10.71
CA SER A 429 31.14 4.13 -11.91
C SER A 429 30.05 5.17 -12.08
N GLY A 430 30.44 6.40 -12.45
CA GLY A 430 29.52 7.52 -12.60
C GLY A 430 28.61 7.41 -13.83
N PHE A 431 27.34 7.78 -13.66
CA PHE A 431 26.35 7.96 -14.72
C PHE A 431 25.31 9.00 -14.29
N SER A 432 24.57 9.55 -15.25
CA SER A 432 23.63 10.65 -14.99
C SER A 432 22.33 10.42 -15.74
N GLY A 433 21.24 10.89 -15.13
CA GLY A 433 19.94 11.00 -15.77
C GLY A 433 19.90 12.14 -16.79
N SER A 434 18.74 12.30 -17.43
CA SER A 434 18.53 13.30 -18.48
C SER A 434 17.61 14.44 -18.05
N THR A 435 16.71 14.18 -17.09
CA THR A 435 15.75 15.16 -16.59
C THR A 435 16.44 16.30 -15.85
N VAL A 436 16.06 17.54 -16.21
CA VAL A 436 16.47 18.76 -15.51
C VAL A 436 15.42 19.04 -14.43
N LEU A 437 15.86 19.01 -13.18
CA LEU A 437 15.02 19.23 -12.01
C LEU A 437 14.64 20.70 -11.87
N SER A 438 13.48 20.94 -11.28
CA SER A 438 13.07 22.27 -10.82
C SER A 438 13.44 22.45 -9.35
N ALA A 439 13.84 23.66 -8.98
CA ALA A 439 14.03 24.01 -7.58
C ALA A 439 12.69 24.01 -6.83
N ASN A 440 12.72 23.78 -5.52
CA ASN A 440 11.55 23.76 -4.63
C ASN A 440 10.46 22.77 -5.06
N THR A 441 10.85 21.62 -5.62
CA THR A 441 9.95 20.53 -6.00
C THR A 441 10.43 19.23 -5.37
N TRP A 442 9.52 18.48 -4.75
CA TRP A 442 9.81 17.16 -4.19
C TRP A 442 10.01 16.13 -5.32
N TYR A 443 11.04 15.31 -5.16
CA TYR A 443 11.34 14.19 -6.03
C TYR A 443 11.71 12.96 -5.20
N ASN A 444 11.28 11.78 -5.64
CA ASN A 444 11.83 10.51 -5.16
C ASN A 444 12.93 10.07 -6.12
N VAL A 445 14.09 9.65 -5.59
CA VAL A 445 15.12 9.00 -6.38
C VAL A 445 15.46 7.64 -5.80
N SER A 446 15.51 6.63 -6.66
CA SER A 446 15.92 5.27 -6.29
C SER A 446 17.12 4.82 -7.11
N LEU A 447 18.16 4.34 -6.44
CA LEU A 447 19.36 3.74 -7.01
C LEU A 447 19.35 2.25 -6.66
N ALA A 448 19.10 1.39 -7.65
CA ALA A 448 19.01 -0.05 -7.45
C ALA A 448 20.07 -0.77 -8.28
N ARG A 449 20.86 -1.66 -7.67
CA ARG A 449 21.65 -2.65 -8.40
C ARG A 449 20.88 -3.96 -8.43
N VAL A 450 20.61 -4.45 -9.63
CA VAL A 450 19.98 -5.75 -9.90
C VAL A 450 20.85 -6.51 -10.89
N SER A 451 21.29 -7.72 -10.54
CA SER A 451 22.06 -8.62 -11.41
C SER A 451 23.25 -7.94 -12.11
N GLY A 452 24.01 -7.13 -11.37
CA GLY A 452 25.21 -6.46 -11.89
C GLY A 452 24.94 -5.25 -12.81
N THR A 453 23.70 -4.76 -12.89
CA THR A 453 23.35 -3.48 -13.52
C THR A 453 22.79 -2.53 -12.48
N THR A 454 23.26 -1.28 -12.46
CA THR A 454 22.69 -0.24 -11.61
C THR A 454 21.74 0.64 -12.40
N TYR A 455 20.57 0.86 -11.84
CA TYR A 455 19.48 1.65 -12.38
C TYR A 455 19.26 2.87 -11.48
N LEU A 456 18.96 3.99 -12.11
CA LEU A 456 18.57 5.24 -11.47
C LEU A 456 17.15 5.56 -11.90
N TYR A 457 16.24 5.62 -10.95
CA TYR A 457 14.84 5.98 -11.15
C TYR A 457 14.57 7.35 -10.53
N LEU A 458 13.79 8.19 -11.22
CA LEU A 458 13.26 9.46 -10.73
C LEU A 458 11.74 9.37 -10.75
N ASN A 459 11.11 9.56 -9.59
CA ASN A 459 9.66 9.42 -9.40
C ASN A 459 9.12 8.08 -9.97
N GLY A 460 9.85 7.00 -9.72
CA GLY A 460 9.52 5.66 -10.23
C GLY A 460 9.86 5.39 -11.69
N ILE A 461 10.26 6.40 -12.47
CA ILE A 461 10.55 6.25 -13.90
C ILE A 461 12.05 6.10 -14.11
N LEU A 462 12.46 5.14 -14.96
CA LEU A 462 13.87 4.89 -15.27
C LEU A 462 14.50 6.11 -15.99
N GLU A 463 15.53 6.69 -15.38
CA GLU A 463 16.30 7.82 -15.94
C GLU A 463 17.56 7.37 -16.67
N ALA A 464 18.28 6.41 -16.08
CA ALA A 464 19.54 5.92 -16.62
C ALA A 464 19.91 4.57 -16.01
N SER A 465 20.74 3.81 -16.72
CA SER A 465 21.33 2.59 -16.19
C SER A 465 22.79 2.45 -16.63
N ARG A 466 23.54 1.64 -15.89
CA ARG A 466 24.93 1.33 -16.18
C ARG A 466 25.31 -0.04 -15.65
N SER A 467 26.03 -0.82 -16.45
CA SER A 467 26.66 -2.05 -15.96
C SER A 467 27.62 -1.74 -14.81
N ASN A 468 27.50 -2.51 -13.73
CA ASN A 468 28.21 -2.32 -12.47
C ASN A 468 28.78 -3.66 -11.98
N SER A 469 30.06 -3.90 -12.25
CA SER A 469 30.83 -5.03 -11.72
C SER A 469 31.70 -4.67 -10.51
N GLY A 470 31.47 -3.49 -9.91
CA GLY A 470 32.34 -2.93 -8.89
C GLY A 470 31.94 -3.26 -7.45
N TYR A 471 32.93 -3.22 -6.56
CA TYR A 471 32.77 -3.51 -5.14
C TYR A 471 32.20 -2.30 -4.38
N GLN A 472 31.14 -2.50 -3.58
CA GLN A 472 30.35 -1.46 -2.90
C GLN A 472 30.64 -1.33 -1.41
N ASN A 473 31.86 -1.67 -1.02
CA ASN A 473 32.29 -1.51 0.37
C ASN A 473 33.05 -0.22 0.55
N SER A 474 32.69 0.52 1.60
CA SER A 474 33.31 1.78 1.95
C SER A 474 33.80 1.78 3.39
N SER A 475 34.98 2.35 3.61
CA SER A 475 35.53 2.55 4.96
C SER A 475 34.78 3.64 5.75
N ASN A 476 34.02 4.51 5.07
CA ASN A 476 33.31 5.63 5.67
C ASN A 476 31.83 5.28 5.95
N GLY A 477 31.20 6.02 6.87
CA GLY A 477 29.76 6.00 7.10
C GLY A 477 28.95 6.61 5.95
N ILE A 478 27.62 6.63 6.07
CA ILE A 478 26.74 7.35 5.14
C ILE A 478 26.66 8.80 5.61
N SER A 479 26.93 9.75 4.73
CA SER A 479 26.61 11.16 4.92
C SER A 479 25.40 11.52 4.07
N ILE A 480 24.37 12.09 4.67
CA ILE A 480 23.20 12.65 3.99
C ILE A 480 23.35 14.17 4.05
N GLY A 481 23.21 14.84 2.92
CA GLY A 481 23.41 16.29 2.80
C GLY A 481 24.81 16.74 2.40
N ARG A 482 25.79 15.82 2.34
CA ARG A 482 27.17 16.13 1.92
C ARG A 482 27.93 14.92 1.40
N ASP A 483 29.06 15.16 0.75
CA ASP A 483 29.97 14.08 0.39
C ASP A 483 30.73 13.53 1.63
N SER A 484 31.28 12.31 1.53
CA SER A 484 31.97 11.67 2.66
C SER A 484 33.21 12.43 3.17
N TYR A 485 33.69 13.47 2.47
CA TYR A 485 34.86 14.27 2.85
C TYR A 485 34.49 15.72 3.25
N GLY A 486 33.23 16.13 3.16
CA GLY A 486 32.71 17.43 3.59
C GLY A 486 32.83 18.58 2.58
N GLY A 487 33.09 18.28 1.30
CA GLY A 487 33.22 19.24 0.20
C GLY A 487 31.87 19.71 -0.36
N GLU A 488 31.15 18.83 -1.06
CA GLU A 488 29.84 19.13 -1.66
C GLU A 488 28.72 19.16 -0.60
N ARG A 489 27.78 20.10 -0.72
CA ARG A 489 26.76 20.40 0.31
C ARG A 489 25.37 20.56 -0.30
N PHE A 490 24.39 19.88 0.28
CA PHE A 490 22.98 19.98 -0.08
C PHE A 490 22.37 21.25 0.52
N ASN A 491 21.47 21.87 -0.23
CA ASN A 491 20.68 23.01 0.24
C ASN A 491 19.21 22.74 -0.07
N GLY A 492 18.41 22.52 0.97
CA GLY A 492 17.01 22.14 0.92
C GLY A 492 16.70 20.89 1.75
N ASP A 493 15.56 20.28 1.49
CA ASP A 493 14.96 19.25 2.35
C ASP A 493 15.24 17.81 1.88
N ILE A 494 15.39 16.88 2.83
CA ILE A 494 15.53 15.44 2.61
C ILE A 494 14.58 14.68 3.53
N ASP A 495 13.95 13.64 2.98
CA ASP A 495 12.93 12.85 3.65
C ASP A 495 13.04 11.36 3.25
N GLU A 496 12.46 10.48 4.07
CA GLU A 496 12.22 9.06 3.75
C GLU A 496 13.45 8.33 3.16
N PHE A 497 14.60 8.38 3.85
CA PHE A 497 15.86 7.77 3.41
C PHE A 497 15.91 6.28 3.76
N ALA A 498 15.89 5.42 2.75
CA ALA A 498 15.82 3.97 2.93
C ALA A 498 16.90 3.21 2.16
N VAL A 499 17.34 2.09 2.72
CA VAL A 499 18.38 1.22 2.14
C VAL A 499 17.97 -0.24 2.25
N TRP A 500 18.10 -0.98 1.15
CA TRP A 500 17.83 -2.42 1.07
C TRP A 500 19.09 -3.20 0.70
N ASN A 501 19.18 -4.44 1.18
CA ASN A 501 20.20 -5.40 0.75
C ASN A 501 19.74 -6.27 -0.45
N SER A 502 18.72 -5.81 -1.17
CA SER A 502 18.23 -6.35 -2.44
C SER A 502 18.11 -5.25 -3.49
N GLY A 503 18.06 -5.66 -4.76
CA GLY A 503 17.77 -4.76 -5.87
C GLY A 503 16.26 -4.61 -6.08
N LEU A 504 15.74 -3.39 -5.94
CA LEU A 504 14.32 -3.09 -6.16
C LEU A 504 13.96 -3.23 -7.64
N SER A 505 12.77 -3.77 -7.92
CA SER A 505 12.21 -3.77 -9.27
C SER A 505 11.77 -2.38 -9.74
N ALA A 506 11.45 -2.24 -11.02
CA ALA A 506 10.89 -0.99 -11.54
C ALA A 506 9.50 -0.68 -10.94
N GLU A 507 8.71 -1.72 -10.72
CA GLU A 507 7.37 -1.63 -10.12
C GLU A 507 7.46 -1.23 -8.65
N GLU A 508 8.44 -1.75 -7.91
CA GLU A 508 8.72 -1.34 -6.53
C GLU A 508 9.18 0.13 -6.47
N ALA A 509 10.12 0.53 -7.33
CA ALA A 509 10.57 1.92 -7.40
C ALA A 509 9.42 2.89 -7.72
N LEU A 510 8.46 2.48 -8.57
CA LEU A 510 7.24 3.24 -8.86
C LEU A 510 6.29 3.28 -7.66
N THR A 511 6.13 2.17 -6.95
CA THR A 511 5.27 2.10 -5.77
C THR A 511 5.79 2.96 -4.64
N ILE A 512 7.10 3.01 -4.41
CA ILE A 512 7.73 3.87 -3.38
C ILE A 512 7.52 5.37 -3.67
N TYR A 513 7.42 5.77 -4.95
CA TYR A 513 7.08 7.16 -5.30
C TYR A 513 5.63 7.53 -4.92
N ASN A 514 4.71 6.56 -4.93
CA ASN A 514 3.35 6.67 -4.39
C ASN A 514 2.61 8.01 -4.67
N GLY A 515 2.80 8.60 -5.86
CA GLY A 515 2.12 9.85 -6.22
C GLY A 515 2.43 11.06 -5.32
N ASN A 516 3.62 11.15 -4.72
CA ASN A 516 4.02 12.15 -3.71
C ASN A 516 3.42 11.96 -2.32
N ALA A 517 2.87 10.78 -2.01
CA ALA A 517 2.57 10.36 -0.64
C ALA A 517 3.73 9.54 -0.06
N SER A 518 3.84 9.49 1.28
CA SER A 518 4.75 8.55 1.95
C SER A 518 4.16 7.13 1.89
N LEU A 519 5.05 6.13 1.86
CA LEU A 519 4.72 4.71 1.93
C LEU A 519 5.50 4.12 3.10
N ASP A 520 4.84 3.41 4.02
CA ASP A 520 5.55 2.74 5.11
C ASP A 520 6.36 1.54 4.58
N LEU A 521 7.67 1.72 4.46
CA LEU A 521 8.56 0.73 3.88
C LEU A 521 8.82 -0.47 4.81
N THR A 522 8.39 -0.42 6.07
CA THR A 522 8.57 -1.51 7.05
C THR A 522 7.63 -2.70 6.84
N SER A 523 6.65 -2.56 5.94
CA SER A 523 5.71 -3.61 5.55
C SER A 523 5.47 -3.62 4.04
N ASN A 524 5.08 -4.77 3.48
CA ASN A 524 4.76 -4.87 2.06
C ASN A 524 3.42 -4.19 1.73
N SER A 525 3.35 -3.51 0.60
CA SER A 525 2.14 -2.82 0.13
C SER A 525 2.11 -2.72 -1.39
N SER A 526 0.97 -3.06 -2.00
CA SER A 526 0.80 -3.05 -3.46
C SER A 526 1.93 -3.84 -4.14
N ASN A 527 2.69 -3.26 -5.09
CA ASN A 527 3.83 -3.95 -5.72
C ASN A 527 5.13 -3.87 -4.90
N TYR A 528 5.17 -3.13 -3.79
CA TYR A 528 6.33 -3.10 -2.89
C TYR A 528 6.36 -4.37 -2.02
N THR A 529 7.34 -5.24 -2.27
CA THR A 529 7.45 -6.56 -1.63
C THR A 529 8.79 -6.81 -0.91
N SER A 530 9.67 -5.80 -0.92
CA SER A 530 11.03 -5.89 -0.38
C SER A 530 11.19 -5.48 1.09
N SER A 531 10.12 -5.37 1.90
CA SER A 531 10.23 -4.95 3.31
C SER A 531 11.14 -5.86 4.15
N ALA A 532 11.18 -7.17 3.86
CA ALA A 532 12.08 -8.12 4.52
C ALA A 532 13.58 -7.87 4.26
N ASN A 533 13.90 -7.13 3.19
CA ASN A 533 15.26 -6.77 2.79
C ASN A 533 15.65 -5.34 3.20
N LEU A 534 14.75 -4.63 3.89
CA LEU A 534 15.00 -3.26 4.37
C LEU A 534 16.03 -3.28 5.51
N VAL A 535 17.18 -2.68 5.26
CA VAL A 535 18.32 -2.63 6.19
C VAL A 535 18.23 -1.44 7.14
N MET A 536 17.79 -0.30 6.61
CA MET A 536 17.71 0.97 7.33
C MET A 536 16.61 1.81 6.71
N TYR A 537 15.87 2.51 7.55
CA TYR A 537 14.85 3.45 7.13
C TYR A 537 14.75 4.63 8.09
N LEU A 538 15.24 5.79 7.64
CA LEU A 538 15.14 7.05 8.37
C LEU A 538 13.95 7.80 7.80
N ARG A 539 12.88 7.89 8.57
CA ARG A 539 11.69 8.66 8.19
C ARG A 539 11.95 10.16 8.18
N LEU A 540 12.99 10.64 8.88
CA LEU A 540 13.35 12.07 8.94
C LEU A 540 12.14 12.99 9.26
N ASN A 541 11.32 12.54 10.21
CA ASN A 541 10.03 13.16 10.54
C ASN A 541 9.92 13.49 12.05
N GLU A 542 11.05 13.64 12.75
CA GLU A 542 11.05 13.88 14.19
C GLU A 542 10.62 15.32 14.56
N GLY A 543 10.77 16.28 13.64
CA GLY A 543 10.34 17.69 13.79
C GLY A 543 11.11 18.51 14.83
N THR A 544 11.88 17.87 15.71
CA THR A 544 12.71 18.50 16.73
C THR A 544 13.95 17.64 17.05
N GLY A 545 14.95 18.27 17.69
CA GLY A 545 16.14 17.56 18.14
C GLY A 545 17.19 17.32 17.05
N ASN A 546 18.19 16.51 17.37
CA ASN A 546 19.47 16.40 16.64
C ASN A 546 19.74 14.96 16.14
N SER A 547 18.72 14.13 16.04
CA SER A 547 18.85 12.73 15.66
C SER A 547 17.62 12.27 14.91
N SER A 548 17.81 11.34 13.97
CA SER A 548 16.71 10.59 13.35
C SER A 548 16.87 9.11 13.61
N VAL A 549 15.76 8.45 13.97
CA VAL A 549 15.74 7.05 14.41
C VAL A 549 15.56 6.13 13.22
N ASP A 550 16.30 5.02 13.20
CA ASP A 550 16.12 3.94 12.24
C ASP A 550 14.84 3.15 12.55
N ALA A 551 13.80 3.38 11.74
CA ALA A 551 12.48 2.77 11.88
C ALA A 551 12.49 1.24 11.75
N THR A 552 13.55 0.65 11.18
CA THR A 552 13.71 -0.81 11.14
C THR A 552 14.11 -1.40 12.50
N GLY A 553 14.61 -0.58 13.43
CA GLY A 553 15.17 -1.02 14.69
C GLY A 553 16.57 -1.66 14.60
N ASN A 554 17.22 -1.62 13.42
CA ASN A 554 18.54 -2.22 13.20
C ASN A 554 19.71 -1.39 13.75
N GLY A 555 19.45 -0.22 14.35
CA GLY A 555 20.44 0.59 15.04
C GLY A 555 21.28 1.49 14.13
N HIS A 556 20.75 1.89 12.97
CA HIS A 556 21.40 2.82 12.05
C HIS A 556 20.95 4.28 12.23
N ASP A 557 20.65 4.69 13.47
CA ASP A 557 20.23 6.05 13.79
C ASP A 557 21.20 7.09 13.23
N ALA A 558 20.67 8.17 12.67
CA ALA A 558 21.46 9.28 12.15
C ALA A 558 21.62 10.37 13.20
N THR A 559 22.82 10.93 13.30
CA THR A 559 23.07 12.17 14.06
C THR A 559 23.00 13.36 13.11
N LEU A 560 22.23 14.39 13.47
CA LEU A 560 22.15 15.66 12.76
C LEU A 560 23.20 16.63 13.32
N ASN A 561 23.92 17.31 12.44
CA ASN A 561 25.09 18.10 12.81
C ASN A 561 25.01 19.54 12.30
N ASN A 562 25.77 20.41 12.95
CA ASN A 562 26.08 21.79 12.55
C ASN A 562 24.93 22.80 12.51
N GLY A 563 23.72 22.40 12.89
CA GLY A 563 22.59 23.33 12.96
C GLY A 563 21.41 22.89 12.12
N ALA A 564 21.53 21.79 11.38
CA ALA A 564 20.46 21.16 10.61
C ALA A 564 19.11 21.22 11.35
N THR A 565 18.10 21.71 10.63
CA THR A 565 16.76 22.02 11.14
C THR A 565 15.72 21.05 10.58
N TRP A 566 14.46 21.28 10.94
CA TRP A 566 13.31 20.54 10.43
C TRP A 566 12.42 21.51 9.64
N ALA A 567 12.02 21.11 8.44
CA ALA A 567 11.01 21.81 7.64
C ALA A 567 9.73 20.99 7.59
N VAL A 568 8.58 21.64 7.38
CA VAL A 568 7.33 20.93 7.15
C VAL A 568 7.40 20.17 5.82
N SER A 569 6.98 18.92 5.83
CA SER A 569 6.95 18.01 4.69
C SER A 569 5.51 17.61 4.38
N GLN A 570 5.22 17.43 3.10
CA GLN A 570 3.97 16.79 2.66
C GLN A 570 4.05 15.26 2.80
N LEU A 571 5.25 14.72 3.06
CA LEU A 571 5.49 13.30 3.24
C LEU A 571 5.38 12.98 4.74
N GLY A 572 4.83 11.80 5.03
CA GLY A 572 4.51 11.34 6.37
C GLY A 572 3.04 10.99 6.52
N GLY A 573 2.63 10.64 7.73
CA GLY A 573 1.24 10.31 8.00
C GLY A 573 0.91 10.14 9.47
N THR A 574 -0.38 10.22 9.76
CA THR A 574 -0.94 10.09 11.11
C THR A 574 -1.70 8.78 11.23
N VAL A 575 -1.37 8.01 12.27
CA VAL A 575 -2.17 6.84 12.68
C VAL A 575 -3.44 7.34 13.34
N VAL A 576 -4.60 6.88 12.87
CA VAL A 576 -5.91 7.22 13.44
C VAL A 576 -6.60 5.95 13.93
N ASP A 577 -7.02 5.97 15.19
CA ASP A 577 -7.69 4.85 15.84
C ASP A 577 -9.16 4.74 15.44
N TYR A 578 -9.64 3.51 15.32
CA TYR A 578 -11.05 3.19 15.19
C TYR A 578 -11.85 3.85 16.32
N SER A 579 -12.93 4.55 15.96
CA SER A 579 -13.75 5.30 16.91
C SER A 579 -15.12 4.69 17.15
N LEU A 580 -15.89 4.39 16.10
CA LEU A 580 -17.27 3.89 16.21
C LEU A 580 -17.77 3.25 14.90
N GLY A 581 -18.95 2.60 14.94
CA GLY A 581 -19.62 2.03 13.75
C GLY A 581 -19.78 0.52 13.75
N SER A 582 -19.33 -0.19 14.80
CA SER A 582 -19.46 -1.65 14.89
C SER A 582 -20.93 -2.06 14.91
N GLY A 583 -21.28 -3.07 14.11
CA GLY A 583 -22.63 -3.54 13.83
C GLY A 583 -23.32 -2.81 12.67
N THR A 584 -22.59 -1.97 11.93
CA THR A 584 -23.09 -1.25 10.74
C THR A 584 -22.14 -1.46 9.55
N ASP A 585 -22.55 -1.03 8.37
CA ASP A 585 -21.75 -1.08 7.14
C ASP A 585 -20.68 0.02 7.07
N THR A 586 -20.61 0.91 8.07
CA THR A 586 -19.69 2.05 8.07
C THR A 586 -18.90 2.09 9.37
N LEU A 587 -17.57 2.07 9.26
CA LEU A 587 -16.66 2.28 10.39
C LEU A 587 -16.04 3.67 10.32
N THR A 588 -16.08 4.40 11.43
CA THR A 588 -15.56 5.77 11.52
C THR A 588 -14.28 5.83 12.34
N PHE A 589 -13.29 6.56 11.83
CA PHE A 589 -12.01 6.88 12.44
C PHE A 589 -11.93 8.41 12.61
N ASN A 590 -11.93 8.91 13.84
CA ASN A 590 -11.96 10.35 14.09
C ASN A 590 -10.54 10.94 14.09
N TYR A 591 -10.13 11.53 12.98
CA TYR A 591 -8.84 12.20 12.84
C TYR A 591 -8.91 13.62 13.44
N THR A 592 -8.08 13.91 14.43
CA THR A 592 -7.88 15.28 14.94
C THR A 592 -6.59 15.83 14.37
N ILE A 593 -6.65 16.99 13.71
CA ILE A 593 -5.47 17.61 13.09
C ILE A 593 -4.51 18.10 14.17
N LEU A 594 -3.26 17.66 14.10
CA LEU A 594 -2.17 18.09 14.98
C LEU A 594 -1.30 19.15 14.31
N ASP A 595 -0.52 19.87 15.11
CA ASP A 595 0.49 20.80 14.61
C ASP A 595 1.49 20.05 13.72
N GLY A 596 1.83 20.62 12.56
CA GLY A 596 2.68 19.99 11.55
C GLY A 596 1.98 19.00 10.62
N ASN A 597 0.70 18.64 10.85
CA ASN A 597 -0.05 17.87 9.85
C ASN A 597 -0.39 18.73 8.64
N PHE A 598 -0.12 18.24 7.43
CA PHE A 598 -0.38 18.95 6.19
C PHE A 598 -0.83 17.99 5.09
N SER A 599 -1.88 18.36 4.36
CA SER A 599 -2.25 17.69 3.11
C SER A 599 -2.96 18.66 2.19
N THR A 600 -2.58 18.66 0.92
CA THR A 600 -3.31 19.41 -0.12
C THR A 600 -4.59 18.72 -0.56
N ASP A 601 -4.70 17.42 -0.30
CA ASP A 601 -5.89 16.61 -0.52
C ASP A 601 -5.77 15.34 0.33
N LEU A 602 -6.51 15.26 1.42
CA LEU A 602 -6.35 14.24 2.45
C LEU A 602 -6.73 12.85 1.91
N ASP A 603 -5.82 11.91 2.04
CA ASP A 603 -6.06 10.50 1.74
C ASP A 603 -5.39 9.59 2.79
N TYR A 604 -5.46 8.27 2.61
CA TYR A 604 -4.63 7.30 3.31
C TYR A 604 -3.36 6.94 2.53
N THR A 605 -2.39 6.32 3.21
CA THR A 605 -1.05 6.12 2.63
C THR A 605 -0.99 5.05 1.55
N SER A 606 -1.86 4.04 1.59
CA SER A 606 -1.93 2.99 0.56
C SER A 606 -3.20 2.14 0.66
N SER A 607 -3.45 1.25 -0.30
CA SER A 607 -4.54 0.28 -0.26
C SER A 607 -4.48 -0.70 0.93
N ASN A 608 -3.35 -0.77 1.65
CA ASN A 608 -3.19 -1.56 2.87
C ASN A 608 -3.08 -0.71 4.16
N ALA A 609 -3.47 0.56 4.11
CA ALA A 609 -3.33 1.48 5.24
C ALA A 609 -4.19 1.12 6.47
N LEU A 610 -5.16 0.21 6.32
CA LEU A 610 -5.98 -0.30 7.42
C LEU A 610 -5.29 -1.51 8.08
N VAL A 611 -4.96 -1.37 9.38
CA VAL A 611 -4.28 -2.39 10.18
C VAL A 611 -5.16 -2.78 11.37
N LEU A 612 -5.30 -4.07 11.65
CA LEU A 612 -6.23 -4.57 12.68
C LEU A 612 -5.72 -4.44 14.13
N ASN A 613 -4.41 -4.26 14.33
CA ASN A 613 -3.79 -4.19 15.66
C ASN A 613 -4.19 -5.35 16.60
N GLY A 614 -4.26 -6.57 16.08
CA GLY A 614 -4.66 -7.78 16.80
C GLY A 614 -6.16 -8.05 16.88
N GLY A 615 -6.99 -7.11 16.42
CA GLY A 615 -8.44 -7.28 16.29
C GLY A 615 -8.86 -8.06 15.05
N VAL A 616 -10.18 -8.13 14.84
CA VAL A 616 -10.84 -8.63 13.63
C VAL A 616 -12.00 -7.73 13.26
N ILE A 617 -12.22 -7.57 11.95
CA ILE A 617 -13.41 -6.95 11.35
C ILE A 617 -14.12 -8.07 10.59
N ARG A 618 -15.36 -8.38 10.96
CA ARG A 618 -16.13 -9.49 10.39
C ARG A 618 -17.62 -9.21 10.39
N ASP A 619 -18.38 -9.84 9.50
CA ASP A 619 -19.84 -9.77 9.53
C ASP A 619 -20.46 -10.58 10.70
N ASN A 620 -21.78 -10.75 10.64
CA ASN A 620 -22.53 -11.55 11.61
C ASN A 620 -22.44 -13.07 11.34
N GLY A 621 -22.20 -13.49 10.09
CA GLY A 621 -21.91 -14.88 9.74
C GLY A 621 -20.59 -15.37 10.35
N GLY A 622 -19.62 -14.47 10.50
CA GLY A 622 -18.27 -14.73 10.96
C GLY A 622 -17.22 -14.70 9.86
N ASN A 623 -17.53 -14.16 8.67
CA ASN A 623 -16.56 -13.96 7.60
C ASN A 623 -15.69 -12.74 7.90
N ASP A 624 -14.36 -12.92 7.84
CA ASP A 624 -13.41 -11.82 7.99
C ASP A 624 -13.46 -10.89 6.77
N ALA A 625 -13.42 -9.58 7.02
CA ALA A 625 -13.52 -8.57 5.97
C ALA A 625 -12.24 -8.49 5.13
N ILE A 626 -12.40 -8.24 3.83
CA ILE A 626 -11.31 -7.84 2.94
C ILE A 626 -10.96 -6.38 3.23
N LEU A 627 -9.74 -6.17 3.72
CA LEU A 627 -9.26 -4.88 4.23
C LEU A 627 -8.61 -3.98 3.18
N THR A 628 -8.47 -4.47 1.95
CA THR A 628 -7.88 -3.70 0.85
C THR A 628 -8.77 -2.50 0.56
N LEU A 629 -8.23 -1.30 0.78
CA LEU A 629 -8.86 -0.03 0.44
C LEU A 629 -8.70 0.25 -1.06
N PRO A 630 -9.57 1.07 -1.66
CA PRO A 630 -9.34 1.59 -3.02
C PRO A 630 -7.94 2.22 -3.14
N GLU A 631 -7.30 2.16 -4.31
CA GLU A 631 -6.00 2.83 -4.50
C GLU A 631 -6.17 4.36 -4.29
N PRO A 632 -5.29 5.05 -3.54
CA PRO A 632 -5.37 6.50 -3.36
C PRO A 632 -5.52 7.27 -4.68
N GLY A 633 -6.41 8.26 -4.72
CA GLY A 633 -6.77 9.02 -5.93
C GLY A 633 -7.65 8.28 -6.95
N SER A 634 -7.95 7.00 -6.75
CA SER A 634 -8.88 6.23 -7.60
C SER A 634 -10.32 6.32 -7.09
N THR A 635 -11.31 5.98 -7.94
CA THR A 635 -12.73 5.98 -7.55
C THR A 635 -12.95 5.20 -6.24
N GLY A 636 -13.56 5.85 -5.25
CA GLY A 636 -13.83 5.26 -3.94
C GLY A 636 -12.77 5.58 -2.87
N SER A 637 -11.60 6.11 -3.23
CA SER A 637 -10.63 6.64 -2.24
C SER A 637 -11.11 7.96 -1.62
N LEU A 638 -10.48 8.37 -0.52
CA LEU A 638 -10.88 9.58 0.21
C LEU A 638 -10.68 10.83 -0.65
N SER A 639 -9.50 10.98 -1.28
CA SER A 639 -9.18 12.11 -2.16
C SER A 639 -10.01 12.15 -3.45
N ALA A 640 -10.48 11.00 -3.93
CA ALA A 640 -11.42 10.97 -5.06
C ALA A 640 -12.85 11.37 -4.68
N ASN A 641 -13.24 11.12 -3.42
CA ASN A 641 -14.59 11.36 -2.91
C ASN A 641 -14.75 12.75 -2.29
N LYS A 642 -13.68 13.34 -1.77
CA LYS A 642 -13.65 14.57 -0.97
C LYS A 642 -12.45 15.42 -1.37
N ASP A 643 -12.60 16.74 -1.31
CA ASP A 643 -11.50 17.70 -1.49
C ASP A 643 -11.22 18.36 -0.12
N ILE A 644 -10.42 17.67 0.70
CA ILE A 644 -10.14 18.04 2.08
C ILE A 644 -8.69 18.50 2.18
N VAL A 645 -8.50 19.79 2.41
CA VAL A 645 -7.18 20.39 2.62
C VAL A 645 -6.92 20.47 4.13
N VAL A 646 -5.79 19.92 4.57
CA VAL A 646 -5.33 19.96 5.96
C VAL A 646 -4.16 20.92 6.05
N ASP A 647 -4.27 21.93 6.91
CA ASP A 647 -3.18 22.83 7.25
C ASP A 647 -3.04 22.97 8.76
N GLY A 648 -2.14 22.18 9.32
CA GLY A 648 -1.75 22.20 10.72
C GLY A 648 -0.54 23.09 11.00
N SER A 649 -0.09 23.95 10.07
CA SER A 649 1.04 24.86 10.30
C SER A 649 0.61 25.99 11.23
N VAL A 650 0.94 25.91 12.52
CA VAL A 650 0.64 26.99 13.47
C VAL A 650 1.76 28.03 13.45
N PRO A 651 1.51 29.30 13.06
CA PRO A 651 2.56 30.31 13.02
C PRO A 651 3.06 30.64 14.43
N ALA A 652 4.37 30.66 14.64
CA ALA A 652 5.01 31.00 15.91
C ALA A 652 6.08 32.08 15.73
N VAL A 653 6.31 32.91 16.75
CA VAL A 653 7.37 33.93 16.70
C VAL A 653 8.74 33.26 16.78
N THR A 654 9.60 33.51 15.79
CA THR A 654 10.95 32.94 15.72
C THR A 654 12.04 33.95 16.05
N ASN A 655 11.81 35.24 15.79
CA ASN A 655 12.82 36.27 15.98
C ASN A 655 12.21 37.66 16.16
N VAL A 656 12.81 38.48 17.01
CA VAL A 656 12.51 39.91 17.15
C VAL A 656 13.80 40.71 16.90
N THR A 657 13.73 41.69 16.01
CA THR A 657 14.90 42.50 15.63
C THR A 657 14.50 43.93 15.29
N SER A 658 15.44 44.73 14.79
CA SER A 658 15.20 46.09 14.33
C SER A 658 15.99 46.40 13.05
N THR A 659 15.44 47.29 12.23
CA THR A 659 16.19 47.86 11.09
C THR A 659 17.07 49.04 11.50
N ASN A 660 16.88 49.56 12.72
CA ASN A 660 17.70 50.60 13.31
C ASN A 660 19.15 50.11 13.53
N VAL A 661 20.09 51.05 13.47
CA VAL A 661 21.51 50.80 13.77
C VAL A 661 21.71 50.76 15.29
N ASP A 662 22.69 50.01 15.76
CA ASP A 662 23.01 49.99 17.19
C ASP A 662 23.47 51.38 17.64
N GLY A 663 23.02 51.80 18.83
CA GLY A 663 23.33 53.14 19.35
C GLY A 663 22.32 53.68 20.35
N VAL A 664 22.51 54.97 20.69
CA VAL A 664 21.67 55.70 21.64
C VAL A 664 20.60 56.48 20.89
N TYR A 665 19.36 56.33 21.34
CA TYR A 665 18.19 57.00 20.81
C TYR A 665 17.54 57.86 21.88
N ILE A 666 17.14 59.08 21.52
CA ILE A 666 16.63 60.10 22.42
C ILE A 666 15.16 60.42 22.16
N VAL A 667 14.55 61.25 23.01
CA VAL A 667 13.15 61.69 22.87
C VAL A 667 12.84 62.17 21.45
N GLY A 668 11.79 61.60 20.85
CA GLY A 668 11.32 61.91 19.50
C GLY A 668 11.92 61.06 18.39
N ASP A 669 12.98 60.28 18.67
CA ASP A 669 13.48 59.29 17.71
C ASP A 669 12.48 58.14 17.54
N THR A 670 12.46 57.55 16.34
CA THR A 670 11.59 56.41 16.01
C THR A 670 12.41 55.14 15.84
N LEU A 671 12.00 54.09 16.55
CA LEU A 671 12.49 52.73 16.42
C LEU A 671 11.48 51.88 15.66
N VAL A 672 11.96 51.10 14.68
CA VAL A 672 11.18 50.09 13.95
C VAL A 672 11.55 48.72 14.48
N ILE A 673 10.60 48.03 15.09
CA ILE A 673 10.79 46.69 15.66
C ILE A 673 10.12 45.67 14.76
N GLY A 674 10.88 44.71 14.26
CA GLY A 674 10.41 43.61 13.42
C GLY A 674 10.18 42.35 14.25
N VAL A 675 9.00 41.75 14.14
CA VAL A 675 8.64 40.44 14.72
C VAL A 675 8.44 39.45 13.58
N THR A 676 9.31 38.44 13.50
CA THR A 676 9.27 37.40 12.48
C THR A 676 8.53 36.17 12.99
N PHE A 677 7.63 35.63 12.17
CA PHE A 677 6.89 34.39 12.39
C PHE A 677 7.45 33.26 11.51
N SER A 678 7.17 32.01 11.91
CA SER A 678 7.50 30.80 11.14
C SER A 678 6.70 30.64 9.85
N ASP A 679 5.55 31.32 9.73
CA ASP A 679 4.68 31.25 8.56
C ASP A 679 4.12 32.64 8.19
N VAL A 680 3.60 32.75 6.97
CA VAL A 680 2.95 33.96 6.44
C VAL A 680 1.66 34.21 7.19
N ILE A 681 1.53 35.41 7.75
CA ILE A 681 0.39 35.77 8.60
C ILE A 681 -0.43 36.93 8.04
N ASN A 682 -1.74 36.85 8.24
CA ASN A 682 -2.73 37.89 8.02
C ASN A 682 -3.16 38.50 9.36
N VAL A 683 -3.09 39.83 9.42
CA VAL A 683 -3.40 40.59 10.63
C VAL A 683 -4.73 41.32 10.46
N THR A 684 -5.62 41.17 11.44
CA THR A 684 -6.77 42.06 11.62
C THR A 684 -6.56 42.91 12.87
N GLY A 685 -7.17 44.10 12.93
CA GLY A 685 -7.02 45.02 14.06
C GLY A 685 -5.65 45.73 14.11
N VAL A 686 -5.26 46.16 15.31
CA VAL A 686 -4.04 46.94 15.58
C VAL A 686 -3.25 46.32 16.73
N PRO A 687 -2.51 45.21 16.49
CA PRO A 687 -1.70 44.62 17.53
C PRO A 687 -0.64 45.62 18.02
N GLN A 688 -0.18 45.43 19.25
CA GLN A 688 0.82 46.27 19.91
C GLN A 688 1.89 45.39 20.56
N LEU A 689 3.11 45.92 20.63
CA LEU A 689 4.23 45.29 21.32
C LEU A 689 4.64 46.17 22.51
N SER A 690 4.60 45.62 23.72
CA SER A 690 5.07 46.33 24.92
C SER A 690 6.60 46.26 25.05
N LEU A 691 7.25 47.41 25.24
CA LEU A 691 8.70 47.56 25.36
C LEU A 691 9.11 47.93 26.79
N ASP A 692 10.18 47.30 27.30
CA ASP A 692 10.75 47.63 28.61
C ASP A 692 11.64 48.88 28.50
N VAL A 693 11.03 50.01 28.83
CA VAL A 693 11.67 51.34 28.81
C VAL A 693 11.40 52.12 30.10
N GLY A 694 11.14 51.41 31.20
CA GLY A 694 10.76 51.99 32.48
C GLY A 694 9.25 51.94 32.75
N ASN A 695 8.77 52.72 33.73
CA ASN A 695 7.38 52.67 34.19
C ASN A 695 6.62 53.98 33.90
N PRO A 696 5.58 53.97 33.05
CA PRO A 696 5.01 52.79 32.37
C PRO A 696 5.88 52.30 31.19
N ASN A 697 5.67 51.04 30.80
CA ASN A 697 6.30 50.45 29.62
C ASN A 697 5.92 51.23 28.35
N GLY A 698 6.78 51.13 27.34
CA GLY A 698 6.55 51.66 26.01
C GLY A 698 5.56 50.82 25.24
N VAL A 699 4.83 51.43 24.32
CA VAL A 699 3.91 50.74 23.40
C VAL A 699 4.37 51.01 21.98
N ALA A 700 4.86 49.97 21.31
CA ALA A 700 5.15 50.00 19.89
C ALA A 700 3.89 49.63 19.09
N GLU A 701 3.51 50.46 18.14
CA GLU A 701 2.28 50.34 17.36
C GLU A 701 2.53 49.56 16.07
N TYR A 702 1.64 48.63 15.71
CA TYR A 702 1.71 47.93 14.43
C TYR A 702 1.60 48.87 13.23
N VAL A 703 2.47 48.70 12.23
CA VAL A 703 2.55 49.55 11.05
C VAL A 703 2.29 48.80 9.75
N SER A 704 2.91 47.63 9.58
CA SER A 704 2.83 46.85 8.33
C SER A 704 3.30 45.41 8.53
N GLY A 705 2.99 44.52 7.57
CA GLY A 705 3.50 43.14 7.57
C GLY A 705 2.47 42.05 7.28
N THR A 706 1.18 42.38 7.25
CA THR A 706 0.13 41.43 6.85
C THR A 706 0.41 40.84 5.46
N GLY A 707 0.18 39.54 5.29
CA GLY A 707 0.55 38.78 4.09
C GLY A 707 2.05 38.49 3.97
N SER A 708 2.82 38.60 5.06
CA SER A 708 4.24 38.25 5.11
C SER A 708 4.58 37.57 6.44
N THR A 709 5.80 37.05 6.58
CA THR A 709 6.30 36.49 7.85
C THR A 709 6.78 37.55 8.84
N LEU A 710 6.89 38.83 8.44
CA LEU A 710 7.48 39.90 9.26
C LEU A 710 6.45 40.99 9.57
N LEU A 711 6.12 41.18 10.84
CA LEU A 711 5.37 42.36 11.31
C LEU A 711 6.32 43.46 11.76
N ASN A 712 6.05 44.68 11.32
CA ASN A 712 6.78 45.87 11.74
C ASN A 712 5.93 46.69 12.70
N PHE A 713 6.53 47.03 13.84
CA PHE A 713 6.02 47.92 14.86
C PHE A 713 6.87 49.19 14.91
N GLN A 714 6.27 50.31 15.31
CA GLN A 714 6.97 51.57 15.50
C GLN A 714 6.79 52.09 16.92
N TYR A 715 7.89 52.53 17.50
CA TYR A 715 7.93 53.15 18.80
C TYR A 715 8.63 54.50 18.72
N VAL A 716 7.97 55.55 19.19
CA VAL A 716 8.56 56.89 19.31
C VAL A 716 8.98 57.09 20.77
N ILE A 717 10.25 57.42 21.00
CA ILE A 717 10.78 57.55 22.35
C ILE A 717 10.11 58.73 23.05
N ALA A 718 9.46 58.44 24.17
CA ALA A 718 8.81 59.46 24.99
C ALA A 718 9.74 59.94 26.11
N THR A 719 9.44 61.14 26.64
CA THR A 719 10.15 61.69 27.79
C THR A 719 10.07 60.77 29.00
N GLY A 720 11.21 60.50 29.64
CA GLY A 720 11.31 59.67 30.85
C GLY A 720 11.51 58.19 30.59
N HIS A 721 11.35 57.72 29.35
CA HIS A 721 11.61 56.34 28.99
C HIS A 721 13.11 56.07 28.88
N VAL A 722 13.58 54.99 29.50
CA VAL A 722 15.01 54.64 29.56
C VAL A 722 15.20 53.14 29.44
N SER A 723 16.18 52.72 28.66
CA SER A 723 16.67 51.36 28.64
C SER A 723 18.15 51.33 28.27
N SER A 724 18.95 50.58 29.02
CA SER A 724 20.36 50.37 28.69
C SER A 724 20.55 49.45 27.49
N ASP A 725 19.59 48.57 27.26
CA ASP A 725 19.50 47.67 26.11
C ASP A 725 18.04 47.29 25.91
N LEU A 726 17.44 47.79 24.83
CA LEU A 726 16.00 47.74 24.61
C LEU A 726 15.54 46.32 24.30
N ASP A 727 14.54 45.86 25.06
CA ASP A 727 13.80 44.65 24.76
C ASP A 727 12.30 44.85 24.98
N TYR A 728 11.51 43.81 24.74
CA TYR A 728 10.13 43.73 25.21
C TYR A 728 10.05 43.32 26.69
N ASP A 729 8.94 43.67 27.34
CA ASP A 729 8.74 43.49 28.79
C ASP A 729 8.74 42.02 29.24
N SER A 730 8.15 41.15 28.43
CA SER A 730 7.99 39.71 28.70
C SER A 730 7.67 38.92 27.43
N THR A 731 7.73 37.59 27.52
CA THR A 731 7.36 36.68 26.43
C THR A 731 5.91 36.84 25.95
N THR A 732 5.04 37.51 26.72
CA THR A 732 3.64 37.77 26.36
C THR A 732 3.37 39.21 25.88
N SER A 733 4.41 39.95 25.51
CA SER A 733 4.29 41.39 25.21
C SER A 733 3.60 41.73 23.88
N LEU A 734 3.39 40.74 23.01
CA LEU A 734 2.66 40.91 21.76
C LEU A 734 1.16 40.76 22.01
N LEU A 735 0.44 41.87 21.94
CA LEU A 735 -0.98 41.98 22.28
C LEU A 735 -1.83 42.23 21.03
N LEU A 736 -2.96 41.52 20.90
CA LEU A 736 -3.81 41.58 19.70
C LEU A 736 -4.75 42.79 19.64
N ASN A 737 -5.12 43.38 20.79
CA ASN A 737 -6.09 44.49 20.86
C ASN A 737 -7.40 44.27 20.09
N ASN A 738 -8.06 43.13 20.31
CA ASN A 738 -9.27 42.67 19.60
C ASN A 738 -9.06 42.33 18.11
N GLY A 739 -7.82 42.34 17.63
CA GLY A 739 -7.42 41.82 16.33
C GLY A 739 -7.17 40.32 16.34
N THR A 740 -6.65 39.83 15.21
CA THR A 740 -6.19 38.45 15.02
C THR A 740 -4.87 38.47 14.28
N ILE A 741 -4.05 37.46 14.52
CA ILE A 741 -2.88 37.14 13.71
C ILE A 741 -3.06 35.65 13.38
N ASN A 742 -3.42 35.38 12.14
CA ASN A 742 -3.65 34.02 11.65
C ASN A 742 -2.82 33.80 10.38
N ASP A 743 -2.58 32.56 9.97
CA ASP A 743 -2.03 32.29 8.63
C ASP A 743 -3.09 32.51 7.51
N GLN A 744 -2.83 31.97 6.32
CA GLN A 744 -3.78 31.99 5.21
C GLN A 744 -4.95 30.99 5.40
N SER A 745 -4.71 29.87 6.06
CA SER A 745 -5.67 28.77 6.22
C SER A 745 -6.60 28.94 7.43
N GLY A 746 -6.26 29.83 8.36
CA GLY A 746 -7.01 30.18 9.56
C GLY A 746 -6.33 29.80 10.89
N ASN A 747 -5.17 29.14 10.88
CA ASN A 747 -4.42 28.81 12.11
C ASN A 747 -4.07 30.08 12.87
N ARG A 748 -4.37 30.10 14.18
CA ARG A 748 -4.09 31.25 15.05
C ARG A 748 -2.64 31.21 15.48
N ALA A 749 -1.92 32.32 15.29
CA ALA A 749 -0.52 32.38 15.65
C ALA A 749 -0.28 32.30 17.17
N VAL A 750 0.78 31.58 17.55
CA VAL A 750 1.36 31.58 18.89
C VAL A 750 2.15 32.87 19.07
N LEU A 751 1.72 33.70 20.02
CA LEU A 751 2.28 35.05 20.25
C LEU A 751 3.39 35.09 21.32
N ILE A 752 3.88 33.93 21.74
CA ILE A 752 4.96 33.83 22.72
C ILE A 752 6.26 34.27 22.05
N LEU A 753 6.83 35.36 22.54
CA LEU A 753 8.14 35.86 22.14
C LEU A 753 9.26 35.04 22.84
N PRO A 754 10.49 35.03 22.28
CA PRO A 754 11.66 34.50 22.99
C PRO A 754 11.84 35.12 24.38
N ASP A 755 12.63 34.49 25.25
CA ASP A 755 12.94 35.11 26.55
C ASP A 755 13.78 36.39 26.32
N PRO A 756 13.48 37.52 27.00
CA PRO A 756 14.28 38.73 26.86
C PRO A 756 15.78 38.48 27.09
N GLY A 757 16.62 38.98 26.17
CA GLY A 757 18.07 38.74 26.13
C GLY A 757 18.54 37.36 25.65
N SER A 758 17.64 36.40 25.33
CA SER A 758 18.01 35.11 24.75
C SER A 758 18.17 35.19 23.22
N SER A 759 18.74 34.16 22.60
CA SER A 759 18.74 34.03 21.13
C SER A 759 17.33 34.27 20.57
N GLY A 760 17.23 35.08 19.51
CA GLY A 760 15.95 35.48 18.90
C GLY A 760 15.25 36.68 19.56
N SER A 761 15.71 37.18 20.71
CA SER A 761 15.17 38.41 21.34
C SER A 761 15.76 39.69 20.76
N LEU A 762 15.12 40.84 21.03
CA LEU A 762 15.56 42.13 20.50
C LEU A 762 16.94 42.52 21.07
N ALA A 763 17.13 42.40 22.39
CA ALA A 763 18.39 42.74 23.05
C ALA A 763 19.54 41.78 22.70
N PHE A 764 19.22 40.55 22.26
CA PHE A 764 20.25 39.65 21.70
C PHE A 764 20.64 40.05 20.28
N ALA A 765 19.66 40.42 19.46
CA ALA A 765 19.87 40.75 18.06
C ALA A 765 20.48 42.15 17.84
N LYS A 766 20.29 43.08 18.78
CA LYS A 766 20.63 44.50 18.65
C LYS A 766 21.07 45.10 19.97
N ALA A 767 21.89 46.15 19.90
CA ALA A 767 22.30 46.95 21.05
C ALA A 767 21.69 48.36 20.96
N LEU A 768 20.39 48.47 21.28
CA LEU A 768 19.63 49.73 21.20
C LEU A 768 19.49 50.33 22.60
N GLN A 769 20.09 51.49 22.83
CA GLN A 769 19.96 52.22 24.08
C GLN A 769 18.89 53.31 23.95
N VAL A 770 17.99 53.41 24.92
CA VAL A 770 16.96 54.45 24.99
C VAL A 770 17.32 55.42 26.12
N ASP A 771 17.50 56.70 25.79
CA ASP A 771 17.70 57.80 26.74
C ASP A 771 16.66 58.91 26.52
N GLY A 772 15.49 58.72 27.15
CA GLY A 772 14.42 59.70 27.18
C GLY A 772 14.56 60.77 28.26
N ILE A 773 15.70 60.85 28.97
CA ILE A 773 15.90 61.86 30.01
C ILE A 773 16.29 63.18 29.36
N VAL A 774 15.33 64.11 29.32
CA VAL A 774 15.61 65.48 28.85
C VAL A 774 16.46 66.20 29.90
N PRO A 775 17.67 66.68 29.56
CA PRO A 775 18.47 67.45 30.49
C PRO A 775 17.74 68.73 30.88
N ILE A 776 17.54 68.92 32.18
CA ILE A 776 17.01 70.17 32.74
C ILE A 776 18.16 71.04 33.23
N ILE A 777 18.10 72.33 32.92
CA ILE A 777 18.96 73.32 33.58
C ILE A 777 18.41 73.50 35.00
N ASP A 778 19.06 72.88 35.97
CA ASP A 778 18.64 72.88 37.38
C ASP A 778 18.88 74.24 38.05
N SER A 779 19.96 74.93 37.67
CA SER A 779 20.19 76.33 38.02
C SER A 779 21.11 77.00 37.01
N VAL A 780 20.96 78.32 36.88
CA VAL A 780 21.94 79.19 36.22
C VAL A 780 22.58 80.01 37.32
N SER A 781 23.90 80.02 37.37
CA SER A 781 24.66 80.71 38.40
C SER A 781 25.68 81.66 37.78
N THR A 782 26.17 82.59 38.58
CA THR A 782 27.27 83.48 38.19
C THR A 782 28.29 83.52 39.31
N TYR A 783 29.56 83.54 38.93
CA TYR A 783 30.66 83.80 39.87
C TYR A 783 30.81 85.30 40.18
N ALA A 784 29.98 86.15 39.55
CA ALA A 784 29.96 87.58 39.79
C ALA A 784 29.41 87.86 41.21
N VAL A 785 30.14 88.67 41.98
CA VAL A 785 29.71 89.10 43.31
C VAL A 785 28.50 90.03 43.24
N ASN A 786 27.56 89.95 44.18
CA ASN A 786 26.39 90.83 44.20
C ASN A 786 26.79 92.33 44.17
N GLY A 787 26.34 93.08 43.16
CA GLY A 787 26.75 94.49 42.95
C GLY A 787 26.04 95.20 41.79
N ILE A 788 26.42 96.45 41.53
CA ILE A 788 25.92 97.27 40.41
C ILE A 788 26.98 97.24 39.30
N TYR A 789 26.56 96.88 38.09
CA TYR A 789 27.42 96.80 36.90
C TYR A 789 27.10 97.92 35.89
N SER A 790 28.13 98.39 35.19
CA SER A 790 28.08 99.48 34.21
C SER A 790 28.24 98.95 32.78
N THR A 791 27.95 99.80 31.80
CA THR A 791 28.12 99.46 30.38
C THR A 791 29.59 99.15 30.06
N GLY A 792 29.87 97.90 29.67
CA GLY A 792 31.21 97.40 29.38
C GLY A 792 31.69 96.30 30.34
N ASP A 793 30.98 96.06 31.45
CA ASP A 793 31.30 94.99 32.40
C ASP A 793 30.96 93.61 31.81
N THR A 794 31.85 92.63 32.05
CA THR A 794 31.66 91.24 31.65
C THR A 794 31.15 90.44 32.84
N MET A 795 30.08 89.66 32.64
CA MET A 795 29.50 88.79 33.66
C MET A 795 29.54 87.34 33.16
N ASP A 796 30.19 86.47 33.91
CA ASP A 796 30.25 85.05 33.59
C ASP A 796 28.96 84.39 34.06
N ILE A 797 28.24 83.78 33.13
CA ILE A 797 27.01 83.01 33.39
C ILE A 797 27.34 81.55 33.09
N SER A 798 27.04 80.66 34.04
CA SER A 798 27.21 79.21 33.90
C SER A 798 25.94 78.47 34.27
#